data_AF-A0A8J3W516-F1
#
_entry.id   AF-A0A8J3W516-F1
#
_cell.length_a   1.000
_cell.length_b   1.000
_cell.length_c   1.000
_cell.angle_alpha   90.00
_cell.angle_beta   90.00
_cell.angle_gamma   90.00
#
_symmetry.space_group_name_H-M   'P 1'
#
loop_
_entity.id
_entity.type
_entity.pdbx_description
1 polymer ?
#
loop_
_entity_poly.entity_id
_entity_poly.type
_entity_poly.pdbx_seq_one_letter_code
_entity_poly.pdbx_strand_id
1 'polypeptide(L)'
;MVSDSDDSVGYGGSGGPRDSGGYEDSDAYEGAHEDSGGGDPDAVPRDPGGPREWCAVAAARLGRGQPEAALEAARRAVDLDPRAEAGADWGYRLASLAFERLGRDAEAVAAAEEAVRLAPGSWTARLRLGTALRRIPGRWTESRAQAARAARYAPEEPDPHVLVGDLSLLRGDYAQARTAYRHALRRRDDHPGARINLGLALLRWERSRGHHDPAWPVDPRETGRARRALEVWSRQVRLLLAVALLGIAAAVFGPGLAAALGEGGAAAFAPGLLTEARVGGGAALAAVLVITLRQARRVRLWPYVPGMLVRDPWLFLSVVITLLAVAAYGAALATLPRAARQLASAVTEADPADLPENLLGNVWAVPVLLVLLNGVALPVLRTLAEAWRGRPVRALAQFTEADEDRTAGRDIDVTLWLVAVRAWSALAAVAAAAWFLEDGRWAFTALAVPVVLRWAYGRAGRPSRLRGVLAGDRWLAGVLTLLAAASLVLAAAAAVRALGLPGPLDRRAWQVGIGVLAAVVAAYVARAARAWWQGTPGPGRASLIMCESCGRRLPGDARPPVGLSGEVRRAFADGRGVVLAYADSTGPRALPVGSVGSVGPGGELRLIAADDAWEAAERDPRVAVFVADPLERRFWAEVRGVAVGDAEAEVLRVTPKHVMVGDYPGRHQGRLRPRDGSPAR
;
A
#
# COMPACT_ATOMS: atom_id res chain seq x y z
N MET A 1 4.96 -88.66 -15.58
CA MET A 1 4.19 -88.92 -14.35
C MET A 1 5.09 -88.65 -13.16
N VAL A 2 5.19 -87.40 -12.73
CA VAL A 2 5.84 -87.01 -11.47
C VAL A 2 5.08 -85.79 -10.94
N SER A 3 4.68 -85.90 -9.68
CA SER A 3 4.11 -84.86 -8.82
C SER A 3 5.15 -83.80 -8.48
N ASP A 4 4.73 -82.56 -8.26
CA ASP A 4 5.41 -81.61 -7.36
C ASP A 4 4.36 -80.57 -6.94
N SER A 5 3.94 -80.45 -5.67
CA SER A 5 4.66 -80.18 -4.41
C SER A 5 4.77 -78.67 -4.10
N ASP A 6 4.38 -78.38 -2.84
CA ASP A 6 4.73 -77.27 -1.96
C ASP A 6 4.03 -75.90 -2.04
N ASP A 7 2.93 -75.86 -1.28
CA ASP A 7 2.77 -75.06 -0.06
C ASP A 7 3.98 -74.20 0.39
N SER A 8 3.73 -72.92 0.68
CA SER A 8 3.93 -72.40 2.05
C SER A 8 3.34 -71.00 2.28
N VAL A 9 2.35 -71.01 3.18
CA VAL A 9 2.14 -70.08 4.31
C VAL A 9 1.48 -68.72 4.02
N GLY A 10 0.23 -68.64 4.50
CA GLY A 10 -0.53 -67.41 4.67
C GLY A 10 -0.46 -66.80 6.08
N TYR A 11 -1.53 -66.06 6.39
CA TYR A 11 -1.83 -65.17 7.52
C TYR A 11 -1.33 -63.72 7.36
N GLY A 12 -2.18 -62.68 7.36
CA GLY A 12 -3.64 -62.64 7.46
C GLY A 12 -4.19 -61.21 7.59
N GLY A 13 -5.36 -61.00 6.97
CA GLY A 13 -6.46 -60.08 7.38
C GLY A 13 -6.25 -58.56 7.25
N SER A 14 -6.76 -57.82 6.26
CA SER A 14 -8.15 -57.61 5.78
C SER A 14 -9.09 -56.92 6.78
N GLY A 15 -9.51 -55.70 6.46
CA GLY A 15 -10.66 -55.04 7.08
C GLY A 15 -10.84 -53.58 6.65
N GLY A 16 -11.47 -53.36 5.49
CA GLY A 16 -12.00 -52.04 5.10
C GLY A 16 -12.41 -51.95 3.62
N PRO A 17 -13.70 -52.13 3.27
CA PRO A 17 -14.19 -51.98 1.90
C PRO A 17 -14.81 -50.59 1.64
N ARG A 18 -14.72 -50.15 0.36
CA ARG A 18 -15.69 -49.35 -0.45
C ARG A 18 -16.23 -48.05 0.18
N ASP A 19 -16.37 -46.92 -0.51
CA ASP A 19 -16.75 -46.73 -1.90
C ASP A 19 -16.51 -45.27 -2.34
N SER A 20 -16.51 -45.15 -3.66
CA SER A 20 -16.47 -44.02 -4.57
C SER A 20 -17.32 -42.77 -4.21
N GLY A 21 -16.82 -41.61 -4.67
CA GLY A 21 -17.54 -40.33 -4.65
C GLY A 21 -16.68 -39.21 -5.26
N GLY A 22 -16.51 -39.25 -6.57
CA GLY A 22 -15.96 -38.13 -7.35
C GLY A 22 -16.98 -36.99 -7.45
N TYR A 23 -16.47 -35.76 -7.48
CA TYR A 23 -17.16 -34.61 -8.06
C TYR A 23 -16.13 -33.85 -8.88
N GLU A 24 -16.10 -34.20 -10.17
CA GLU A 24 -15.93 -33.24 -11.25
C GLU A 24 -17.16 -32.33 -11.25
N ASP A 25 -16.94 -31.02 -11.30
CA ASP A 25 -17.84 -29.99 -11.83
C ASP A 25 -16.92 -28.77 -12.06
N SER A 26 -16.41 -28.50 -13.27
CA SER A 26 -17.12 -27.90 -14.43
C SER A 26 -18.15 -26.85 -14.04
N ASP A 27 -17.89 -25.62 -14.54
CA ASP A 27 -18.87 -24.58 -14.92
C ASP A 27 -18.70 -23.22 -14.24
N ALA A 28 -17.80 -22.43 -14.84
CA ALA A 28 -18.08 -21.04 -15.23
C ALA A 28 -17.04 -20.58 -16.29
N TYR A 29 -16.92 -21.35 -17.36
CA TYR A 29 -16.37 -20.95 -18.64
C TYR A 29 -17.48 -21.19 -19.66
N GLU A 30 -18.26 -20.15 -19.98
CA GLU A 30 -18.74 -19.89 -21.34
C GLU A 30 -19.51 -18.58 -21.38
N GLY A 31 -19.03 -17.71 -22.25
CA GLY A 31 -19.58 -16.40 -22.59
C GLY A 31 -18.90 -15.89 -23.86
N ALA A 32 -18.94 -16.76 -24.89
CA ALA A 32 -18.87 -16.52 -26.33
C ALA A 32 -17.85 -15.51 -26.91
N HIS A 33 -16.83 -16.11 -27.57
CA HIS A 33 -16.17 -15.72 -28.85
C HIS A 33 -15.53 -14.31 -28.95
N GLU A 34 -14.29 -14.15 -29.44
CA GLU A 34 -13.82 -14.61 -30.75
C GLU A 34 -12.29 -14.50 -30.94
N ASP A 35 -11.86 -15.03 -32.08
CA ASP A 35 -10.60 -15.67 -32.40
C ASP A 35 -9.33 -14.82 -32.59
N SER A 36 -8.19 -15.52 -32.54
CA SER A 36 -6.81 -15.14 -32.92
C SER A 36 -5.97 -14.31 -31.92
N GLY A 37 -5.38 -15.01 -30.93
CA GLY A 37 -4.20 -14.51 -30.19
C GLY A 37 -4.08 -14.92 -28.71
N GLY A 38 -4.98 -15.76 -28.21
CA GLY A 38 -5.00 -16.22 -26.81
C GLY A 38 -4.20 -17.50 -26.56
N GLY A 39 -2.87 -17.45 -26.65
CA GLY A 39 -2.02 -18.48 -26.05
C GLY A 39 -1.90 -18.27 -24.54
N ASP A 40 -1.59 -19.32 -23.78
CA ASP A 40 -1.11 -19.19 -22.39
C ASP A 40 0.03 -18.14 -22.38
N PRO A 41 -0.10 -17.00 -21.66
CA PRO A 41 0.92 -15.96 -21.65
C PRO A 41 2.27 -16.44 -21.12
N ASP A 42 2.33 -17.60 -20.45
CA ASP A 42 3.56 -18.24 -19.99
C ASP A 42 4.13 -19.28 -20.98
N ALA A 43 3.42 -19.60 -22.06
CA ALA A 43 3.89 -20.51 -23.10
C ALA A 43 4.83 -19.77 -24.06
N VAL A 44 6.07 -20.23 -24.11
CA VAL A 44 7.05 -19.72 -25.08
C VAL A 44 6.71 -20.31 -26.46
N PRO A 45 6.44 -19.49 -27.49
CA PRO A 45 6.25 -19.97 -28.85
C PRO A 45 7.41 -20.89 -29.28
N ARG A 46 7.08 -22.04 -29.87
CA ARG A 46 8.09 -23.05 -30.27
C ARG A 46 8.92 -22.62 -31.48
N ASP A 47 8.34 -21.80 -32.37
CA ASP A 47 9.01 -21.28 -33.57
C ASP A 47 8.59 -19.83 -33.85
N PRO A 48 9.25 -18.83 -33.24
CA PRO A 48 8.90 -17.42 -33.41
C PRO A 48 9.46 -16.86 -34.74
N GLY A 49 8.62 -16.82 -35.76
CA GLY A 49 8.97 -16.30 -37.09
C GLY A 49 8.72 -14.80 -37.31
N GLY A 50 7.82 -14.18 -36.54
CA GLY A 50 7.36 -12.81 -36.77
C GLY A 50 7.45 -11.88 -35.54
N PRO A 51 7.22 -10.56 -35.74
CA PRO A 51 7.33 -9.55 -34.69
C PRO A 51 6.41 -9.82 -33.48
N ARG A 52 5.19 -10.30 -33.72
CA ARG A 52 4.21 -10.59 -32.65
C ARG A 52 4.58 -11.81 -31.84
N GLU A 53 5.10 -12.85 -32.49
CA GLU A 53 5.59 -14.06 -31.84
C GLU A 53 6.79 -13.74 -30.95
N TRP A 54 7.71 -12.89 -31.41
CA TRP A 54 8.82 -12.40 -30.58
C TRP A 54 8.34 -11.53 -29.40
N CYS A 55 7.27 -10.74 -29.57
CA CYS A 55 6.63 -10.06 -28.44
C CYS A 55 6.00 -11.05 -27.44
N ALA A 56 5.35 -12.12 -27.92
CA ALA A 56 4.81 -13.17 -27.06
C ALA A 56 5.93 -13.90 -26.29
N VAL A 57 7.06 -14.18 -26.94
CA VAL A 57 8.27 -14.70 -26.26
C VAL A 57 8.71 -13.73 -25.16
N ALA A 58 8.81 -12.43 -25.45
CA ALA A 58 9.22 -11.43 -24.47
C ALA A 58 8.24 -11.36 -23.28
N ALA A 59 6.93 -11.39 -23.53
CA ALA A 59 5.90 -11.43 -22.49
C ALA A 59 6.03 -12.67 -21.60
N ALA A 60 6.20 -13.86 -22.17
CA ALA A 60 6.39 -15.11 -21.42
C ALA A 60 7.68 -15.09 -20.58
N ARG A 61 8.78 -14.54 -21.12
CA ARG A 61 10.04 -14.36 -20.38
C ARG A 61 9.86 -13.39 -19.20
N LEU A 62 9.08 -12.31 -19.37
CA LEU A 62 8.75 -11.39 -18.29
C LEU A 62 7.87 -12.04 -17.21
N GLY A 63 6.91 -12.89 -17.59
CA GLY A 63 6.08 -13.68 -16.66
C GLY A 63 6.93 -14.60 -15.78
N ARG A 64 7.99 -15.18 -16.36
CA ARG A 64 8.97 -16.03 -15.67
C ARG A 64 10.07 -15.28 -14.91
N GLY A 65 10.03 -13.95 -14.89
CA GLY A 65 11.04 -13.13 -14.21
C GLY A 65 12.42 -13.13 -14.87
N GLN A 66 12.49 -13.28 -16.20
CA GLN A 66 13.73 -13.26 -17.00
C GLN A 66 13.82 -11.98 -17.85
N PRO A 67 14.08 -10.81 -17.24
CA PRO A 67 13.98 -9.53 -17.94
C PRO A 67 15.06 -9.32 -19.01
N GLU A 68 16.26 -9.89 -18.87
CA GLU A 68 17.31 -9.82 -19.89
C GLU A 68 16.89 -10.56 -21.17
N ALA A 69 16.43 -11.81 -21.03
CA ALA A 69 15.95 -12.61 -22.16
C ALA A 69 14.69 -12.00 -22.80
N ALA A 70 13.82 -11.38 -22.00
CA ALA A 70 12.68 -10.64 -22.52
C ALA A 70 13.09 -9.42 -23.34
N LEU A 71 14.13 -8.70 -22.90
CA LEU A 71 14.64 -7.54 -23.61
C LEU A 71 15.22 -7.93 -24.96
N GLU A 72 15.94 -9.05 -25.05
CA GLU A 72 16.44 -9.58 -26.32
C GLU A 72 15.29 -9.93 -27.29
N ALA A 73 14.27 -10.63 -26.79
CA ALA A 73 13.10 -10.98 -27.58
C ALA A 73 12.31 -9.72 -28.03
N ALA A 74 12.17 -8.73 -27.16
CA ALA A 74 11.51 -7.46 -27.50
C ALA A 74 12.30 -6.67 -28.55
N ARG A 75 13.64 -6.68 -28.49
CA ARG A 75 14.49 -6.07 -29.53
C ARG A 75 14.32 -6.76 -30.87
N ARG A 76 14.34 -8.10 -30.91
CA ARG A 76 14.07 -8.85 -32.15
C ARG A 76 12.71 -8.53 -32.74
N ALA A 77 11.69 -8.37 -31.90
CA ALA A 77 10.37 -7.95 -32.38
C ALA A 77 10.40 -6.56 -33.04
N VAL A 78 11.13 -5.62 -32.43
CA VAL A 78 11.29 -4.25 -32.97
C VAL A 78 12.13 -4.24 -34.26
N ASP A 79 13.21 -5.03 -34.32
CA ASP A 79 14.10 -5.10 -35.48
C ASP A 79 13.40 -5.72 -36.72
N LEU A 80 12.47 -6.65 -36.50
CA LEU A 80 11.67 -7.28 -37.56
C LEU A 80 10.51 -6.40 -38.06
N ASP A 81 10.11 -5.38 -37.30
CA ASP A 81 9.09 -4.40 -37.71
C ASP A 81 9.49 -2.96 -37.33
N PRO A 82 10.55 -2.39 -37.97
CA PRO A 82 11.02 -1.04 -37.63
C PRO A 82 10.04 0.07 -38.05
N ARG A 83 9.11 -0.23 -38.97
CA ARG A 83 8.12 0.71 -39.54
C ARG A 83 6.74 0.59 -38.88
N ALA A 84 6.63 -0.24 -37.85
CA ALA A 84 5.52 -0.33 -36.94
C ALA A 84 4.20 -0.81 -37.53
N GLU A 85 4.18 -1.71 -38.52
CA GLU A 85 2.95 -2.18 -39.21
C GLU A 85 2.19 -3.33 -38.48
N ALA A 86 2.85 -4.05 -37.56
CA ALA A 86 2.38 -5.30 -36.96
C ALA A 86 2.41 -5.36 -35.42
N GLY A 87 2.64 -4.24 -34.72
CA GLY A 87 2.61 -4.18 -33.24
C GLY A 87 3.94 -3.80 -32.60
N ALA A 88 4.79 -3.04 -33.30
CA ALA A 88 6.04 -2.52 -32.75
C ALA A 88 5.86 -1.73 -31.44
N ASP A 89 4.71 -1.05 -31.21
CA ASP A 89 4.42 -0.42 -29.91
C ASP A 89 4.49 -1.43 -28.76
N TRP A 90 4.03 -2.66 -28.98
CA TRP A 90 4.04 -3.72 -27.98
C TRP A 90 5.46 -4.19 -27.67
N GLY A 91 6.30 -4.33 -28.70
CA GLY A 91 7.73 -4.61 -28.54
C GLY A 91 8.42 -3.55 -27.68
N TYR A 92 8.18 -2.27 -27.95
CA TYR A 92 8.70 -1.17 -27.13
C TYR A 92 8.12 -1.13 -25.70
N ARG A 93 6.83 -1.45 -25.50
CA ARG A 93 6.24 -1.57 -24.16
C ARG A 93 6.86 -2.71 -23.35
N LEU A 94 7.11 -3.85 -23.98
CA LEU A 94 7.78 -4.99 -23.36
C LEU A 94 9.24 -4.70 -23.05
N ALA A 95 9.96 -4.02 -23.96
CA ALA A 95 11.32 -3.54 -23.70
C ALA A 95 11.36 -2.56 -22.53
N SER A 96 10.41 -1.61 -22.44
CA SER A 96 10.27 -0.70 -21.32
C SER A 96 10.04 -1.42 -19.99
N LEU A 97 9.13 -2.40 -19.95
CA LEU A 97 8.89 -3.22 -18.76
C LEU A 97 10.11 -4.09 -18.39
N ALA A 98 10.86 -4.59 -19.38
CA ALA A 98 12.10 -5.30 -19.16
C ALA A 98 13.18 -4.38 -18.54
N PHE A 99 13.39 -3.20 -19.11
CA PHE A 99 14.30 -2.18 -18.54
C PHE A 99 13.91 -1.79 -17.11
N GLU A 100 12.61 -1.63 -16.84
CA GLU A 100 12.10 -1.35 -15.49
C GLU A 100 12.49 -2.47 -14.51
N ARG A 101 12.31 -3.74 -14.89
CA ARG A 101 12.71 -4.89 -14.06
C ARG A 101 14.22 -5.00 -13.86
N LEU A 102 15.01 -4.46 -14.80
CA LEU A 102 16.48 -4.34 -14.70
C LEU A 102 16.93 -3.11 -13.89
N GLY A 103 16.01 -2.23 -13.45
CA GLY A 103 16.34 -0.98 -12.79
C GLY A 103 16.95 0.09 -13.70
N ARG A 104 16.81 -0.07 -15.02
CA ARG A 104 17.29 0.85 -16.06
C ARG A 104 16.19 1.86 -16.40
N ASP A 105 15.89 2.72 -15.43
CA ASP A 105 14.68 3.55 -15.46
C ASP A 105 14.67 4.57 -16.63
N ALA A 106 15.83 5.10 -17.02
CA ALA A 106 15.93 6.05 -18.13
C ALA A 106 15.64 5.38 -19.49
N GLU A 107 16.21 4.19 -19.72
CA GLU A 107 15.91 3.40 -20.92
C GLU A 107 14.47 2.89 -20.94
N ALA A 108 13.90 2.58 -19.76
CA ALA A 108 12.49 2.24 -19.64
C ALA A 108 11.59 3.38 -20.12
N VAL A 109 11.92 4.62 -19.77
CA VAL A 109 11.20 5.81 -20.25
C VAL A 109 11.38 5.99 -21.75
N ALA A 110 12.61 5.92 -22.27
CA ALA A 110 12.87 6.10 -23.70
C ALA A 110 12.11 5.08 -24.56
N ALA A 111 12.10 3.81 -24.16
CA ALA A 111 11.32 2.78 -24.85
C ALA A 111 9.81 3.03 -24.75
N ALA A 112 9.31 3.55 -23.63
CA ALA A 112 7.89 3.88 -23.48
C ALA A 112 7.48 5.12 -24.27
N GLU A 113 8.35 6.14 -24.38
CA GLU A 113 8.15 7.31 -25.23
C GLU A 113 8.02 6.88 -26.70
N GLU A 114 8.84 5.93 -27.12
CA GLU A 114 8.78 5.36 -28.47
C GLU A 114 7.48 4.57 -28.71
N ALA A 115 7.03 3.78 -27.74
CA ALA A 115 5.71 3.13 -27.82
C ALA A 115 4.56 4.15 -27.98
N VAL A 116 4.63 5.28 -27.26
CA VAL A 116 3.63 6.37 -27.39
C VAL A 116 3.76 7.10 -28.72
N ARG A 117 4.97 7.26 -29.27
CA ARG A 117 5.20 7.86 -30.59
C ARG A 117 4.58 7.01 -31.70
N LEU A 118 4.73 5.68 -31.60
CA LEU A 118 4.18 4.74 -32.57
C LEU A 118 2.66 4.56 -32.45
N ALA A 119 2.14 4.56 -31.22
CA ALA A 119 0.71 4.44 -30.96
C ALA A 119 0.21 5.55 -30.02
N PRO A 120 0.02 6.79 -30.52
CA PRO A 120 -0.50 7.89 -29.74
C PRO A 120 -1.96 7.71 -29.32
N GLY A 121 -2.71 6.68 -29.72
CA GLY A 121 -4.03 6.37 -29.15
C GLY A 121 -3.97 5.33 -28.03
N SER A 122 -2.86 4.60 -27.93
CA SER A 122 -2.75 3.44 -27.06
C SER A 122 -2.71 3.82 -25.57
N TRP A 123 -3.75 3.41 -24.85
CA TRP A 123 -3.81 3.56 -23.40
C TRP A 123 -2.73 2.73 -22.70
N THR A 124 -2.35 1.57 -23.24
CA THR A 124 -1.29 0.71 -22.69
C THR A 124 0.09 1.33 -22.88
N ALA A 125 0.35 2.01 -24.01
CA ALA A 125 1.60 2.74 -24.24
C ALA A 125 1.73 3.94 -23.29
N ARG A 126 0.64 4.70 -23.11
CA ARG A 126 0.60 5.79 -22.13
C ARG A 126 0.74 5.31 -20.70
N LEU A 127 0.07 4.21 -20.35
CA LEU A 127 0.19 3.60 -19.03
C LEU A 127 1.64 3.18 -18.78
N ARG A 128 2.29 2.54 -19.75
CA ARG A 128 3.70 2.15 -19.66
C ARG A 128 4.60 3.35 -19.42
N LEU A 129 4.42 4.42 -20.21
CA LEU A 129 5.15 5.67 -20.04
C LEU A 129 4.90 6.26 -18.66
N GLY A 130 3.65 6.32 -18.22
CA GLY A 130 3.30 6.77 -16.87
C GLY A 130 4.01 5.97 -15.78
N THR A 131 4.04 4.65 -15.87
CA THR A 131 4.69 3.79 -14.88
C THR A 131 6.22 3.91 -14.90
N ALA A 132 6.84 4.07 -16.08
CA ALA A 132 8.27 4.34 -16.19
C ALA A 132 8.63 5.73 -15.62
N LEU A 133 7.85 6.76 -15.95
CA LEU A 133 8.01 8.13 -15.43
C LEU A 133 7.86 8.21 -13.91
N ARG A 134 6.99 7.37 -13.33
CA ARG A 134 6.82 7.28 -11.86
C ARG A 134 8.12 6.92 -11.16
N ARG A 135 9.07 6.26 -11.82
CA ARG A 135 10.34 5.85 -11.22
C ARG A 135 11.41 6.93 -11.34
N ILE A 136 11.22 7.92 -12.21
CA ILE A 136 12.14 9.04 -12.39
C ILE A 136 11.84 10.15 -11.37
N PRO A 137 12.85 10.62 -10.61
CA PRO A 137 12.67 11.75 -9.72
C PRO A 137 12.14 13.01 -10.40
N GLY A 138 11.09 13.62 -9.83
CA GLY A 138 10.51 14.88 -10.29
C GLY A 138 9.52 14.75 -11.45
N ARG A 139 9.47 13.61 -12.16
CA ARG A 139 8.57 13.40 -13.32
C ARG A 139 7.19 12.85 -12.95
N TRP A 140 6.81 12.97 -11.68
CA TRP A 140 5.52 12.50 -11.17
C TRP A 140 4.31 13.22 -11.80
N THR A 141 4.43 14.52 -12.11
CA THR A 141 3.36 15.29 -12.76
C THR A 141 3.11 14.77 -14.17
N GLU A 142 4.18 14.45 -14.90
CA GLU A 142 4.11 13.84 -16.23
C GLU A 142 3.52 12.43 -16.15
N SER A 143 3.97 11.61 -15.18
CA SER A 143 3.39 10.29 -14.92
C SER A 143 1.88 10.35 -14.69
N ARG A 144 1.44 11.29 -13.84
CA ARG A 144 0.02 11.54 -13.58
C ARG A 144 -0.73 11.99 -14.84
N ALA A 145 -0.14 12.85 -15.66
CA ALA A 145 -0.75 13.28 -16.92
C ALA A 145 -0.94 12.11 -17.89
N GLN A 146 0.05 11.21 -17.99
CA GLN A 146 -0.06 10.00 -18.81
C GLN A 146 -1.10 9.02 -18.25
N ALA A 147 -1.16 8.84 -16.92
CA ALA A 147 -2.20 8.03 -16.29
C ALA A 147 -3.61 8.58 -16.53
N ALA A 148 -3.78 9.91 -16.44
CA ALA A 148 -5.05 10.58 -16.72
C ALA A 148 -5.46 10.43 -18.19
N ARG A 149 -4.51 10.59 -19.12
CA ARG A 149 -4.75 10.33 -20.55
C ARG A 149 -5.11 8.86 -20.77
N ALA A 150 -4.34 7.91 -20.24
CA ALA A 150 -4.63 6.48 -20.36
C ALA A 150 -6.04 6.14 -19.84
N ALA A 151 -6.48 6.73 -18.71
CA ALA A 151 -7.83 6.56 -18.20
C ALA A 151 -8.91 7.14 -19.13
N ARG A 152 -8.62 8.21 -19.88
CA ARG A 152 -9.54 8.74 -20.92
C ARG A 152 -9.65 7.81 -22.12
N TYR A 153 -8.52 7.25 -22.57
CA TYR A 153 -8.49 6.27 -23.67
C TYR A 153 -9.05 4.89 -23.26
N ALA A 154 -9.28 4.66 -21.96
CA ALA A 154 -9.67 3.38 -21.41
C ALA A 154 -10.45 3.52 -20.09
N PRO A 155 -11.66 4.10 -20.11
CA PRO A 155 -12.41 4.38 -18.88
C PRO A 155 -12.89 3.13 -18.14
N GLU A 156 -12.95 2.00 -18.83
CA GLU A 156 -13.24 0.66 -18.31
C GLU A 156 -12.01 -0.07 -17.75
N GLU A 157 -10.80 0.37 -18.08
CA GLU A 157 -9.59 -0.32 -17.63
C GLU A 157 -9.22 0.12 -16.20
N PRO A 158 -8.91 -0.83 -15.30
CA PRO A 158 -8.57 -0.51 -13.92
C PRO A 158 -7.13 0.04 -13.77
N ASP A 159 -6.19 -0.40 -14.61
CA ASP A 159 -4.76 -0.14 -14.44
C ASP A 159 -4.39 1.37 -14.46
N PRO A 160 -4.96 2.23 -15.32
CA PRO A 160 -4.74 3.68 -15.23
C PRO A 160 -5.14 4.27 -13.87
N HIS A 161 -6.24 3.80 -13.28
CA HIS A 161 -6.66 4.23 -11.95
C HIS A 161 -5.76 3.66 -10.85
N VAL A 162 -5.23 2.44 -11.02
CA VAL A 162 -4.20 1.89 -10.13
C VAL A 162 -2.95 2.77 -10.16
N LEU A 163 -2.47 3.19 -11.33
CA LEU A 163 -1.31 4.08 -11.42
C LEU A 163 -1.55 5.43 -10.72
N VAL A 164 -2.73 6.05 -10.90
CA VAL A 164 -3.09 7.26 -10.14
C VAL A 164 -3.10 7.00 -8.63
N GLY A 165 -3.63 5.85 -8.21
CA GLY A 165 -3.63 5.41 -6.82
C GLY A 165 -2.22 5.26 -6.27
N ASP A 166 -1.34 4.61 -7.03
CA ASP A 166 0.06 4.37 -6.69
C ASP A 166 0.83 5.68 -6.57
N LEU A 167 0.68 6.58 -7.55
CA LEU A 167 1.25 7.92 -7.52
C LEU A 167 0.80 8.71 -6.29
N SER A 168 -0.45 8.55 -5.88
CA SER A 168 -1.02 9.21 -4.72
C SER A 168 -0.54 8.58 -3.41
N LEU A 169 -0.47 7.25 -3.36
CA LEU A 169 0.03 6.48 -2.22
C LEU A 169 1.51 6.79 -1.96
N LEU A 170 2.32 6.82 -3.02
CA LEU A 170 3.72 7.22 -2.97
C LEU A 170 3.89 8.67 -2.56
N ARG A 171 2.91 9.54 -2.86
CA ARG A 171 2.84 10.93 -2.39
C ARG A 171 2.26 11.07 -0.96
N GLY A 172 1.87 9.98 -0.31
CA GLY A 172 1.21 10.01 1.00
C GLY A 172 -0.18 10.66 0.99
N ASP A 173 -0.74 10.90 -0.19
CA ASP A 173 -2.11 11.39 -0.37
C ASP A 173 -3.09 10.21 -0.31
N TYR A 174 -3.27 9.70 0.91
CA TYR A 174 -4.06 8.49 1.17
C TYR A 174 -5.53 8.64 0.79
N ALA A 175 -6.06 9.87 0.79
CA ALA A 175 -7.44 10.12 0.40
C ALA A 175 -7.61 9.92 -1.11
N GLN A 176 -6.75 10.54 -1.90
CA GLN A 176 -6.74 10.38 -3.35
C GLN A 176 -6.43 8.93 -3.75
N ALA A 177 -5.45 8.29 -3.09
CA ALA A 177 -5.09 6.90 -3.32
C ALA A 177 -6.29 5.95 -3.12
N ARG A 178 -7.00 6.10 -2.00
CA ARG A 178 -8.21 5.29 -1.70
C ARG A 178 -9.30 5.47 -2.75
N THR A 179 -9.52 6.69 -3.21
CA THR A 179 -10.52 6.96 -4.25
C THR A 179 -10.13 6.29 -5.56
N ALA A 180 -8.87 6.44 -6.00
CA ALA A 180 -8.37 5.86 -7.23
C ALA A 180 -8.41 4.32 -7.23
N TYR A 181 -7.94 3.67 -6.15
CA TYR A 181 -8.04 2.20 -6.06
C TYR A 181 -9.48 1.70 -6.03
N ARG A 182 -10.42 2.43 -5.41
CA ARG A 182 -11.84 2.08 -5.48
C ARG A 182 -12.42 2.27 -6.88
N HIS A 183 -11.95 3.25 -7.65
CA HIS A 183 -12.31 3.34 -9.07
C HIS A 183 -11.82 2.11 -9.82
N ALA A 184 -10.56 1.70 -9.64
CA ALA A 184 -10.03 0.47 -10.25
C ALA A 184 -10.85 -0.77 -9.85
N LEU A 185 -11.19 -0.92 -8.57
CA LEU A 185 -11.97 -2.05 -8.05
C LEU A 185 -13.44 -2.05 -8.50
N ARG A 186 -14.01 -0.90 -8.87
CA ARG A 186 -15.33 -0.86 -9.51
C ARG A 186 -15.32 -1.34 -10.95
N ARG A 187 -14.17 -1.29 -11.62
CA ARG A 187 -13.99 -1.79 -12.99
C ARG A 187 -13.65 -3.26 -13.01
N ARG A 188 -12.72 -3.65 -12.12
CA ARG A 188 -12.31 -5.03 -11.93
C ARG A 188 -12.18 -5.29 -10.44
N ASP A 189 -13.18 -5.95 -9.88
CA ASP A 189 -13.26 -6.22 -8.45
C ASP A 189 -12.13 -7.13 -7.98
N ASP A 190 -11.69 -8.10 -8.79
CA ASP A 190 -10.65 -9.09 -8.51
C ASP A 190 -9.21 -8.57 -8.66
N HIS A 191 -9.00 -7.26 -8.86
CA HIS A 191 -7.67 -6.71 -9.12
C HIS A 191 -6.74 -6.77 -7.89
N PRO A 192 -5.71 -7.64 -7.87
CA PRO A 192 -4.91 -7.89 -6.66
C PRO A 192 -4.10 -6.66 -6.23
N GLY A 193 -3.42 -6.00 -7.17
CA GLY A 193 -2.66 -4.78 -6.89
C GLY A 193 -3.52 -3.64 -6.30
N ALA A 194 -4.71 -3.41 -6.84
CA ALA A 194 -5.63 -2.40 -6.31
C ALA A 194 -6.13 -2.74 -4.91
N ARG A 195 -6.45 -4.02 -4.61
CA ARG A 195 -6.86 -4.48 -3.27
C ARG A 195 -5.74 -4.31 -2.25
N ILE A 196 -4.54 -4.81 -2.57
CA ILE A 196 -3.36 -4.70 -1.70
C ILE A 196 -3.02 -3.23 -1.43
N ASN A 197 -2.89 -2.43 -2.49
CA ASN A 197 -2.49 -1.04 -2.31
C ASN A 197 -3.59 -0.18 -1.66
N LEU A 198 -4.88 -0.56 -1.79
CA LEU A 198 -5.96 0.03 -1.00
C LEU A 198 -5.82 -0.30 0.50
N GLY A 199 -5.47 -1.54 0.85
CA GLY A 199 -5.12 -1.93 2.22
C GLY A 199 -3.99 -1.09 2.79
N LEU A 200 -2.93 -0.88 2.01
CA LEU A 200 -1.81 -0.01 2.36
C LEU A 200 -2.23 1.45 2.53
N ALA A 201 -3.07 1.97 1.63
CA ALA A 201 -3.59 3.32 1.74
C ALA A 201 -4.46 3.51 3.00
N LEU A 202 -5.24 2.49 3.39
CA LEU A 202 -6.01 2.48 4.64
C LEU A 202 -5.10 2.48 5.88
N LEU A 203 -3.98 1.74 5.82
CA LEU A 203 -2.97 1.72 6.86
C LEU A 203 -2.12 3.00 6.92
N ARG A 204 -2.30 3.91 5.97
CA ARG A 204 -1.41 5.06 5.74
C ARG A 204 0.03 4.61 5.63
N TRP A 205 0.25 3.59 4.80
CA TRP A 205 1.56 3.06 4.53
C TRP A 205 2.50 4.17 4.03
N GLU A 206 3.71 4.19 4.55
CA GLU A 206 4.78 5.06 4.09
C GLU A 206 5.88 4.16 3.55
N ARG A 207 6.45 4.51 2.39
CA ARG A 207 7.60 3.80 1.83
C ARG A 207 8.77 3.86 2.82
N SER A 208 9.56 2.78 2.90
CA SER A 208 10.64 2.65 3.89
C SER A 208 11.62 3.83 3.86
N ARG A 209 12.18 4.19 5.03
CA ARG A 209 13.01 5.40 5.32
C ARG A 209 14.28 5.57 4.46
N GLY A 210 14.61 4.59 3.62
CA GLY A 210 15.73 4.63 2.66
C GLY A 210 15.32 4.84 1.21
N HIS A 211 14.03 4.90 0.89
CA HIS A 211 13.52 4.91 -0.47
C HIS A 211 13.08 6.30 -0.94
N HIS A 212 13.32 6.58 -2.22
CA HIS A 212 12.94 7.82 -2.90
C HIS A 212 11.43 8.03 -2.86
N ASP A 213 11.02 9.28 -2.77
CA ASP A 213 9.68 9.70 -3.16
C ASP A 213 9.77 10.34 -4.55
N PRO A 214 9.24 9.66 -5.60
CA PRO A 214 9.35 10.10 -6.99
C PRO A 214 8.80 11.49 -7.25
N ALA A 215 7.98 12.04 -6.35
CA ALA A 215 7.47 13.39 -6.44
C ALA A 215 8.53 14.48 -6.25
N TRP A 216 9.65 14.21 -5.57
CA TRP A 216 10.70 15.22 -5.40
C TRP A 216 11.69 15.17 -6.56
N PRO A 217 12.06 16.33 -7.14
CA PRO A 217 13.07 16.41 -8.20
C PRO A 217 14.50 16.15 -7.69
N VAL A 218 14.65 15.66 -6.46
CA VAL A 218 15.92 15.60 -5.74
C VAL A 218 16.29 14.18 -5.36
N ASP A 219 17.60 13.94 -5.24
CA ASP A 219 18.17 12.62 -4.97
C ASP A 219 17.54 11.96 -3.71
N PRO A 220 17.10 10.69 -3.81
CA PRO A 220 16.61 9.87 -2.69
C PRO A 220 17.45 9.92 -1.41
N ARG A 221 18.76 9.97 -1.57
CA ARG A 221 19.69 9.95 -0.44
C ARG A 221 19.66 11.25 0.33
N GLU A 222 19.37 12.37 -0.33
CA GLU A 222 19.35 13.71 0.26
C GLU A 222 18.06 13.94 1.07
N THR A 223 16.89 13.55 0.54
CA THR A 223 15.61 13.67 1.25
C THR A 223 15.57 12.77 2.49
N GLY A 224 16.03 11.51 2.38
CA GLY A 224 16.16 10.61 3.53
C GLY A 224 17.17 11.12 4.57
N ARG A 225 18.26 11.75 4.14
CA ARG A 225 19.22 12.40 5.07
C ARG A 225 18.61 13.59 5.80
N ALA A 226 17.86 14.45 5.11
CA ALA A 226 17.19 15.60 5.71
C ALA A 226 16.17 15.18 6.78
N ARG A 227 15.30 14.20 6.46
CA ARG A 227 14.33 13.65 7.42
C ARG A 227 15.02 13.07 8.65
N ARG A 228 16.03 12.22 8.44
CA ARG A 228 16.79 11.61 9.55
C ARG A 228 17.50 12.66 10.40
N ALA A 229 18.06 13.71 9.79
CA ALA A 229 18.70 14.79 10.53
C ALA A 229 17.71 15.50 11.47
N LEU A 230 16.50 15.82 10.99
CA LEU A 230 15.44 16.44 11.79
C LEU A 230 14.92 15.51 12.92
N GLU A 231 14.72 14.23 12.64
CA GLU A 231 14.31 13.24 13.65
C GLU A 231 15.36 13.07 14.75
N VAL A 232 16.63 12.91 14.36
CA VAL A 232 17.76 12.76 15.28
C VAL A 232 17.94 14.03 16.10
N TRP A 233 17.89 15.20 15.46
CA TRP A 233 17.92 16.49 16.13
C TRP A 233 16.84 16.60 17.20
N SER A 234 15.58 16.35 16.81
CA SER A 234 14.42 16.44 17.71
C SER A 234 14.54 15.50 18.92
N ARG A 235 15.09 14.29 18.72
CA ARG A 235 15.29 13.32 19.80
C ARG A 235 16.43 13.74 20.73
N GLN A 236 17.58 14.12 20.17
CA GLN A 236 18.76 14.53 20.93
C GLN A 236 18.48 15.75 21.80
N VAL A 237 17.83 16.77 21.23
CA VAL A 237 17.47 17.99 21.96
C VAL A 237 16.51 17.69 23.10
N ARG A 238 15.43 16.94 22.85
CA ARG A 238 14.46 16.62 23.92
C ARG A 238 15.06 15.78 25.03
N LEU A 239 15.89 14.78 24.71
CA LEU A 239 16.56 13.97 25.73
C LEU A 239 17.51 14.81 26.59
N LEU A 240 18.31 15.67 25.96
CA LEU A 240 19.23 16.57 26.66
C LEU A 240 18.48 17.53 27.60
N LEU A 241 17.40 18.16 27.12
CA LEU A 241 16.59 19.06 27.93
C LEU A 241 15.92 18.32 29.10
N ALA A 242 15.43 17.10 28.90
CA ALA A 242 14.83 16.29 29.95
C ALA A 242 15.84 15.95 31.05
N VAL A 243 17.04 15.49 30.69
CA VAL A 243 18.12 15.20 31.65
C VAL A 243 18.55 16.46 32.40
N ALA A 244 18.71 17.57 31.68
CA ALA A 244 19.11 18.84 32.30
C ALA A 244 18.03 19.37 33.26
N LEU A 245 16.74 19.21 32.91
CA LEU A 245 15.63 19.63 33.77
C LEU A 245 15.52 18.75 35.03
N LEU A 246 15.72 17.44 34.90
CA LEU A 246 15.82 16.51 36.03
C LEU A 246 16.98 16.88 36.97
N GLY A 247 18.15 17.24 36.41
CA GLY A 247 19.29 17.70 37.20
C GLY A 247 19.00 19.00 37.97
N ILE A 248 18.38 19.99 37.31
CA ILE A 248 17.96 21.23 37.97
C ILE A 248 16.93 20.94 39.07
N ALA A 249 15.95 20.07 38.80
CA ALA A 249 14.95 19.71 39.78
C ALA A 249 15.57 18.99 40.99
N ALA A 250 16.50 18.07 40.79
CA ALA A 250 17.21 17.41 41.89
C ALA A 250 18.04 18.40 42.73
N ALA A 251 18.73 19.35 42.09
CA ALA A 251 19.53 20.36 42.78
C ALA A 251 18.67 21.36 43.58
N VAL A 252 17.52 21.76 43.03
CA VAL A 252 16.64 22.76 43.66
C VAL A 252 15.72 22.12 44.71
N PHE A 253 15.17 20.94 44.45
CA PHE A 253 14.14 20.34 45.31
C PHE A 253 14.64 19.14 46.13
N GLY A 254 15.80 18.56 45.80
CA GLY A 254 16.40 17.44 46.52
C GLY A 254 16.65 17.69 48.01
N PRO A 255 17.17 18.86 48.42
CA PRO A 255 17.38 19.16 49.85
C PRO A 255 16.08 19.20 50.66
N GLY A 256 14.98 19.71 50.08
CA GLY A 256 13.66 19.71 50.72
C GLY A 256 13.02 18.34 50.81
N LEU A 257 13.23 17.49 49.80
CA LEU A 257 12.77 16.09 49.80
C LEU A 257 13.55 15.23 50.81
N ALA A 258 14.86 15.41 50.92
CA ALA A 258 15.70 14.72 51.90
C ALA A 258 15.35 15.11 53.35
N ALA A 259 15.07 16.41 53.58
CA ALA A 259 14.57 16.89 54.86
C ALA A 259 13.19 16.31 55.22
N ALA A 260 12.29 16.16 54.24
CA ALA A 260 10.98 15.52 54.42
C ALA A 260 11.07 14.00 54.67
N LEU A 261 12.16 13.35 54.27
CA LEU A 261 12.41 11.92 54.47
C LEU A 261 13.21 11.60 55.75
N GLY A 262 13.54 12.60 56.57
CA GLY A 262 14.14 12.41 57.90
C GLY A 262 15.64 12.14 57.91
N GLU A 263 16.33 12.21 56.77
CA GLU A 263 17.78 12.03 56.67
C GLU A 263 18.49 13.38 56.48
N GLY A 264 18.90 14.00 57.59
CA GLY A 264 19.83 15.13 57.61
C GLY A 264 19.15 16.49 57.78
N GLY A 265 19.60 17.21 58.82
CA GLY A 265 19.10 18.55 59.17
C GLY A 265 19.18 19.54 58.01
N ALA A 266 18.23 20.48 58.01
CA ALA A 266 18.02 21.53 57.02
C ALA A 266 19.34 22.12 56.50
N ALA A 267 19.86 21.55 55.40
CA ALA A 267 20.92 22.17 54.65
C ALA A 267 20.30 23.41 53.98
N ALA A 268 20.57 24.57 54.58
CA ALA A 268 20.22 25.86 54.03
C ALA A 268 20.50 25.85 52.52
N PHE A 269 19.50 26.26 51.72
CA PHE A 269 19.64 26.49 50.28
C PHE A 269 20.92 27.29 50.04
N ALA A 270 22.02 26.62 49.68
CA ALA A 270 23.29 27.29 49.48
C ALA A 270 23.15 28.12 48.18
N PRO A 271 23.29 29.45 48.21
CA PRO A 271 23.16 30.29 47.01
C PRO A 271 24.14 29.88 45.89
N GLY A 272 25.22 29.18 46.22
CA GLY A 272 26.13 28.53 45.26
C GLY A 272 25.45 27.46 44.39
N LEU A 273 24.61 26.60 44.97
CA LEU A 273 23.95 25.50 44.26
C LEU A 273 22.98 26.00 43.19
N LEU A 274 22.30 27.13 43.45
CA LEU A 274 21.40 27.77 42.48
C LEU A 274 22.15 28.38 41.29
N THR A 275 23.33 28.92 41.57
CA THR A 275 24.21 29.54 40.58
C THR A 275 24.81 28.44 39.69
N GLU A 276 25.27 27.34 40.29
CA GLU A 276 25.74 26.15 39.58
C GLU A 276 24.63 25.51 38.73
N ALA A 277 23.41 25.37 39.24
CA ALA A 277 22.28 24.83 38.50
C ALA A 277 21.91 25.71 37.28
N ARG A 278 22.03 27.04 37.39
CA ARG A 278 21.80 27.96 36.27
C ARG A 278 22.91 27.90 35.23
N VAL A 279 24.17 27.85 35.65
CA VAL A 279 25.31 27.71 34.74
C VAL A 279 25.24 26.37 34.01
N GLY A 280 24.95 25.27 34.72
CA GLY A 280 24.73 23.95 34.14
C GLY A 280 23.52 23.90 33.19
N GLY A 281 22.41 24.53 33.55
CA GLY A 281 21.24 24.64 32.68
C GLY A 281 21.47 25.50 31.43
N GLY A 282 22.23 26.58 31.56
CA GLY A 282 22.67 27.39 30.42
C GLY A 282 23.58 26.63 29.46
N ALA A 283 24.47 25.78 29.99
CA ALA A 283 25.32 24.89 29.18
C ALA A 283 24.49 23.90 28.34
N ALA A 284 23.35 23.43 28.85
CA ALA A 284 22.43 22.59 28.08
C ALA A 284 21.86 23.32 26.85
N LEU A 285 21.49 24.60 26.96
CA LEU A 285 21.05 25.40 25.82
C LEU A 285 22.17 25.63 24.79
N ALA A 286 23.41 25.84 25.25
CA ALA A 286 24.57 25.92 24.36
C ALA A 286 24.80 24.60 23.60
N ALA A 287 24.67 23.45 24.28
CA ALA A 287 24.74 22.14 23.65
C ALA A 287 23.58 21.90 22.66
N VAL A 288 22.35 22.36 22.95
CA VAL A 288 21.22 22.36 22.00
C VAL A 288 21.57 23.16 20.75
N LEU A 289 22.16 24.35 20.89
CA LEU A 289 22.57 25.19 19.76
C LEU A 289 23.62 24.46 18.89
N VAL A 290 24.63 23.84 19.51
CA VAL A 290 25.66 23.07 18.79
C VAL A 290 25.04 21.88 18.03
N ILE A 291 24.15 21.12 18.68
CA ILE A 291 23.43 20.01 18.04
C ILE A 291 22.59 20.53 16.87
N THR A 292 21.89 21.65 17.06
CA THR A 292 21.06 22.27 16.03
C THR A 292 21.87 22.68 14.82
N LEU A 293 22.98 23.40 15.01
CA LEU A 293 23.88 23.80 13.92
C LEU A 293 24.50 22.59 13.20
N ARG A 294 24.91 21.56 13.95
CA ARG A 294 25.49 20.33 13.39
C ARG A 294 24.49 19.58 12.50
N GLN A 295 23.24 19.45 12.93
CA GLN A 295 22.21 18.77 12.15
C GLN A 295 21.70 19.65 11.00
N ALA A 296 21.62 20.97 11.20
CA ALA A 296 21.26 21.93 10.17
C ALA A 296 22.22 21.86 8.96
N ARG A 297 23.54 21.72 9.21
CA ARG A 297 24.55 21.53 8.15
C ARG A 297 24.41 20.21 7.38
N ARG A 298 23.72 19.21 7.94
CA ARG A 298 23.44 17.93 7.26
C ARG A 298 22.23 18.01 6.34
N VAL A 299 21.38 19.02 6.51
CA VAL A 299 20.23 19.27 5.63
C VAL A 299 20.71 20.14 4.46
N ARG A 300 20.83 19.55 3.28
CA ARG A 300 21.18 20.28 2.04
C ARG A 300 19.96 20.82 1.29
N LEU A 301 18.76 20.41 1.69
CA LEU A 301 17.49 20.65 0.98
C LEU A 301 16.51 21.52 1.77
N TRP A 302 16.99 22.63 2.33
CA TRP A 302 16.18 23.57 3.11
C TRP A 302 14.88 24.04 2.42
N PRO A 303 14.87 24.36 1.11
CA PRO A 303 13.63 24.77 0.42
C PRO A 303 12.52 23.71 0.45
N TYR A 304 12.89 22.45 0.62
CA TYR A 304 11.97 21.31 0.61
C TYR A 304 11.51 20.88 2.01
N VAL A 305 12.14 21.39 3.08
CA VAL A 305 11.78 21.08 4.47
C VAL A 305 10.34 21.47 4.80
N PRO A 306 9.81 22.66 4.43
CA PRO A 306 8.41 22.99 4.69
C PRO A 306 7.44 21.99 4.06
N GLY A 307 7.67 21.61 2.80
CA GLY A 307 6.85 20.61 2.12
C GLY A 307 6.96 19.21 2.75
N MET A 308 8.14 18.84 3.24
CA MET A 308 8.34 17.61 4.02
C MET A 308 7.55 17.63 5.33
N LEU A 309 7.56 18.74 6.07
CA LEU A 309 6.84 18.88 7.34
C LEU A 309 5.32 18.90 7.16
N VAL A 310 4.81 19.59 6.12
CA VAL A 310 3.36 19.57 5.80
C VAL A 310 2.88 18.14 5.51
N ARG A 311 3.73 17.33 4.88
CA ARG A 311 3.40 15.96 4.48
C ARG A 311 3.52 14.95 5.61
N ASP A 312 4.50 15.12 6.49
CA ASP A 312 4.66 14.30 7.69
C ASP A 312 4.22 15.11 8.92
N PRO A 313 2.92 15.09 9.28
CA PRO A 313 2.41 15.85 10.42
C PRO A 313 3.04 15.41 11.74
N TRP A 314 3.61 14.20 11.80
CA TRP A 314 4.32 13.72 12.98
C TRP A 314 5.73 14.27 13.09
N LEU A 315 6.45 14.35 11.97
CA LEU A 315 7.71 15.06 11.93
C LEU A 315 7.50 16.55 12.26
N PHE A 316 6.48 17.19 11.66
CA PHE A 316 6.08 18.55 12.00
C PHE A 316 5.79 18.71 13.48
N LEU A 317 4.91 17.88 14.03
CA LEU A 317 4.56 17.93 15.45
C LEU A 317 5.79 17.68 16.34
N SER A 318 6.67 16.74 15.97
CA SER A 318 7.91 16.46 16.70
C SER A 318 8.85 17.67 16.69
N VAL A 319 9.01 18.34 15.56
CA VAL A 319 9.84 19.55 15.42
C VAL A 319 9.23 20.69 16.23
N VAL A 320 7.94 20.98 16.05
CA VAL A 320 7.22 22.04 16.79
C VAL A 320 7.32 21.82 18.30
N ILE A 321 7.09 20.59 18.76
CA ILE A 321 7.19 20.26 20.18
C ILE A 321 8.61 20.43 20.70
N THR A 322 9.62 20.09 19.90
CA THR A 322 11.02 20.31 20.29
C THR A 322 11.30 21.79 20.47
N LEU A 323 10.79 22.65 19.57
CA LEU A 323 10.91 24.11 19.69
C LEU A 323 10.17 24.63 20.94
N LEU A 324 8.96 24.15 21.20
CA LEU A 324 8.20 24.49 22.40
C LEU A 324 8.92 24.03 23.68
N ALA A 325 9.54 22.84 23.67
CA ALA A 325 10.31 22.33 24.79
C ALA A 325 11.56 23.18 25.07
N VAL A 326 12.27 23.63 24.02
CA VAL A 326 13.40 24.56 24.16
C VAL A 326 12.93 25.89 24.77
N ALA A 327 11.82 26.44 24.27
CA ALA A 327 11.25 27.69 24.79
C ALA A 327 10.80 27.56 26.26
N ALA A 328 10.09 26.47 26.58
CA ALA A 328 9.63 26.17 27.93
C ALA A 328 10.81 25.97 28.91
N TYR A 329 11.86 25.28 28.47
CA TYR A 329 13.09 25.11 29.25
C TYR A 329 13.81 26.45 29.49
N GLY A 330 13.90 27.30 28.46
CA GLY A 330 14.46 28.65 28.61
C GLY A 330 13.66 29.52 29.58
N ALA A 331 12.33 29.47 29.51
CA ALA A 331 11.44 30.18 30.43
C ALA A 331 11.60 29.68 31.88
N ALA A 332 11.68 28.36 32.07
CA ALA A 332 11.98 27.74 33.35
C ALA A 332 13.31 28.25 33.94
N LEU A 333 14.39 28.27 33.14
CA LEU A 333 15.70 28.76 33.59
C LEU A 333 15.66 30.24 34.00
N ALA A 334 14.86 31.05 33.30
CA ALA A 334 14.67 32.47 33.60
C ALA A 334 13.87 32.70 34.90
N THR A 335 12.88 31.87 35.21
CA THR A 335 12.01 32.00 36.39
C THR A 335 12.54 31.30 37.65
N LEU A 336 13.58 30.45 37.53
CA LEU A 336 14.24 29.73 38.65
C LEU A 336 14.42 30.53 39.96
N PRO A 337 14.97 31.76 39.97
CA PRO A 337 15.23 32.47 41.22
C PRO A 337 13.99 32.98 41.91
N ARG A 338 12.91 33.18 41.16
CA ARG A 338 11.62 33.56 41.75
C ARG A 338 11.04 32.35 42.48
N ALA A 339 11.06 31.18 41.82
CA ALA A 339 10.58 29.92 42.39
C ALA A 339 11.40 29.47 43.61
N ALA A 340 12.73 29.53 43.53
CA ALA A 340 13.60 29.17 44.65
C ALA A 340 13.40 30.06 45.88
N ARG A 341 13.18 31.37 45.68
CA ARG A 341 12.89 32.30 46.79
C ARG A 341 11.54 32.01 47.44
N GLN A 342 10.51 31.73 46.66
CA GLN A 342 9.18 31.37 47.17
C GLN A 342 9.19 30.06 47.98
N LEU A 343 10.01 29.10 47.56
CA LEU A 343 10.15 27.82 48.25
C LEU A 343 10.97 27.95 49.54
N ALA A 344 12.04 28.75 49.50
CA ALA A 344 12.81 29.07 50.69
C ALA A 344 11.94 29.78 51.74
N SER A 345 11.12 30.76 51.35
CA SER A 345 10.20 31.45 52.27
C SER A 345 9.14 30.52 52.86
N ALA A 346 8.58 29.61 52.05
CA ALA A 346 7.59 28.64 52.51
C ALA A 346 8.17 27.64 53.52
N VAL A 347 9.42 27.21 53.35
CA VAL A 347 10.09 26.28 54.28
C VAL A 347 10.49 26.96 55.59
N THR A 348 10.78 28.28 55.58
CA THR A 348 11.13 29.03 56.80
C THR A 348 9.94 29.50 57.63
N GLU A 349 8.74 29.61 57.05
CA GLU A 349 7.56 30.18 57.74
C GLU A 349 6.44 29.17 58.06
N ALA A 350 6.45 27.94 57.52
CA ALA A 350 5.29 27.04 57.61
C ALA A 350 5.41 25.91 58.66
N ASP A 351 4.33 25.72 59.43
CA ASP A 351 3.98 24.45 60.09
C ASP A 351 3.71 23.40 58.99
N PRO A 352 4.17 22.13 59.07
CA PRO A 352 4.09 21.16 57.97
C PRO A 352 2.68 20.88 57.43
N ALA A 353 1.64 21.32 58.16
CA ALA A 353 0.23 21.20 57.80
C ALA A 353 -0.28 22.31 56.85
N ASP A 354 0.44 23.43 56.71
CA ASP A 354 -0.03 24.64 55.99
C ASP A 354 0.75 24.94 54.69
N LEU A 355 1.54 23.98 54.19
CA LEU A 355 2.19 24.10 52.88
C LEU A 355 1.11 24.31 51.80
N PRO A 356 1.14 25.41 51.02
CA PRO A 356 0.15 25.64 49.99
C PRO A 356 0.22 24.50 48.96
N GLU A 357 -0.90 23.80 48.73
CA GLU A 357 -1.03 22.75 47.70
C GLU A 357 -0.59 23.22 46.29
N ASN A 358 -0.44 24.54 46.11
CA ASN A 358 -0.27 25.21 44.82
C ASN A 358 1.15 25.74 44.55
N LEU A 359 2.15 25.53 45.42
CA LEU A 359 3.48 26.16 45.25
C LEU A 359 4.22 25.70 43.97
N LEU A 360 3.96 24.46 43.53
CA LEU A 360 4.51 23.83 42.32
C LEU A 360 3.51 23.80 41.15
N GLY A 361 2.24 24.14 41.40
CA GLY A 361 1.08 23.63 40.63
C GLY A 361 0.88 24.19 39.23
N ASN A 362 1.23 25.46 38.94
CA ASN A 362 0.83 26.08 37.67
C ASN A 362 1.98 26.57 36.78
N VAL A 363 3.10 27.05 37.35
CA VAL A 363 4.20 27.66 36.55
C VAL A 363 5.23 26.63 36.09
N TRP A 364 5.49 25.60 36.91
CA TRP A 364 6.48 24.55 36.61
C TRP A 364 5.85 23.26 36.09
N ALA A 365 4.61 22.96 36.49
CA ALA A 365 3.90 21.78 36.01
C ALA A 365 3.83 21.73 34.49
N VAL A 366 3.42 22.80 33.81
CA VAL A 366 3.28 22.80 32.35
C VAL A 366 4.62 22.60 31.62
N PRO A 367 5.71 23.35 31.90
CA PRO A 367 7.02 23.12 31.29
C PRO A 367 7.63 21.75 31.60
N VAL A 368 7.53 21.30 32.85
CA VAL A 368 8.11 20.01 33.31
C VAL A 368 7.35 18.84 32.71
N LEU A 369 6.01 18.89 32.68
CA LEU A 369 5.17 17.88 32.02
C LEU A 369 5.43 17.86 30.51
N LEU A 370 5.55 19.03 29.87
CA LEU A 370 5.85 19.17 28.44
C LEU A 370 7.27 18.72 28.07
N VAL A 371 8.23 18.67 28.99
CA VAL A 371 9.60 18.19 28.72
C VAL A 371 9.74 16.71 29.09
N LEU A 372 9.17 16.26 30.22
CA LEU A 372 9.33 14.90 30.75
C LEU A 372 8.33 13.89 30.14
N LEU A 373 7.04 14.22 30.08
CA LEU A 373 6.01 13.27 29.60
C LEU A 373 5.91 13.21 28.08
N ASN A 374 6.48 14.17 27.38
CA ASN A 374 6.31 14.34 25.93
C ASN A 374 7.00 13.25 25.09
N GLY A 375 8.08 12.66 25.60
CA GLY A 375 8.76 11.53 24.95
C GLY A 375 7.92 10.24 24.90
N VAL A 376 6.95 10.10 25.82
CA VAL A 376 6.11 8.90 25.97
C VAL A 376 4.64 9.20 25.59
N ALA A 377 4.13 10.37 25.96
CA ALA A 377 2.74 10.77 25.73
C ALA A 377 2.39 10.90 24.26
N LEU A 378 3.26 11.44 23.40
CA LEU A 378 2.99 11.54 21.96
C LEU A 378 2.89 10.19 21.25
N PRO A 379 3.84 9.25 21.42
CA PRO A 379 3.69 7.93 20.83
C PRO A 379 2.47 7.20 21.41
N VAL A 380 2.17 7.34 22.70
CA VAL A 380 0.95 6.75 23.31
C VAL A 380 -0.33 7.36 22.74
N LEU A 381 -0.48 8.69 22.69
CA LEU A 381 -1.63 9.38 22.08
C LEU A 381 -1.77 9.07 20.59
N ARG A 382 -0.66 9.00 19.85
CA ARG A 382 -0.63 8.54 18.46
C ARG A 382 -1.17 7.12 18.34
N THR A 383 -0.70 6.21 19.17
CA THR A 383 -1.13 4.81 19.13
C THR A 383 -2.60 4.67 19.52
N LEU A 384 -3.09 5.38 20.53
CA LEU A 384 -4.50 5.37 20.96
C LEU A 384 -5.43 5.99 19.91
N ALA A 385 -5.07 7.15 19.34
CA ALA A 385 -5.85 7.80 18.29
C ALA A 385 -5.87 7.02 16.96
N GLU A 386 -4.78 6.31 16.64
CA GLU A 386 -4.72 5.41 15.48
C GLU A 386 -5.33 4.02 15.75
N ALA A 387 -5.43 3.59 17.02
CA ALA A 387 -5.97 2.28 17.41
C ALA A 387 -7.48 2.18 17.22
N TRP A 388 -8.23 3.26 17.43
CA TRP A 388 -9.70 3.23 17.45
C TRP A 388 -10.38 3.52 16.10
N ARG A 389 -9.63 3.94 15.08
CA ARG A 389 -10.14 3.99 13.71
C ARG A 389 -9.90 2.63 13.08
N GLY A 390 -10.95 1.88 12.74
CA GLY A 390 -10.94 0.52 12.17
C GLY A 390 -10.22 0.32 10.81
N ARG A 391 -9.15 1.06 10.56
CA ARG A 391 -8.25 0.99 9.41
C ARG A 391 -7.55 -0.37 9.29
N PRO A 392 -6.99 -0.99 10.34
CA PRO A 392 -6.31 -2.28 10.20
C PRO A 392 -7.29 -3.38 9.80
N VAL A 393 -8.48 -3.40 10.38
CA VAL A 393 -9.52 -4.38 10.05
C VAL A 393 -10.00 -4.20 8.61
N ARG A 394 -10.24 -2.96 8.18
CA ARG A 394 -10.59 -2.68 6.78
C ARG A 394 -9.46 -3.06 5.82
N ALA A 395 -8.20 -2.81 6.18
CA ALA A 395 -7.05 -3.21 5.38
C ALA A 395 -6.93 -4.74 5.29
N LEU A 396 -7.12 -5.44 6.41
CA LEU A 396 -7.14 -6.90 6.49
C LEU A 396 -8.20 -7.49 5.57
N ALA A 397 -9.41 -6.91 5.53
CA ALA A 397 -10.46 -7.31 4.58
C ALA A 397 -10.00 -7.16 3.12
N GLN A 398 -9.31 -6.07 2.77
CA GLN A 398 -8.79 -5.91 1.41
C GLN A 398 -7.68 -6.91 1.09
N PHE A 399 -6.77 -7.19 2.02
CA PHE A 399 -5.70 -8.16 1.79
C PHE A 399 -6.23 -9.59 1.68
N THR A 400 -7.22 -10.00 2.48
CA THR A 400 -7.77 -11.36 2.42
C THR A 400 -8.61 -11.60 1.17
N GLU A 401 -9.10 -10.52 0.57
CA GLU A 401 -9.78 -10.51 -0.71
C GLU A 401 -8.82 -10.57 -1.92
N ALA A 402 -7.56 -10.12 -1.80
CA ALA A 402 -6.58 -10.24 -2.88
C ALA A 402 -6.12 -11.69 -3.06
N ASP A 403 -6.71 -12.41 -4.03
CA ASP A 403 -6.48 -13.84 -4.19
C ASP A 403 -5.10 -14.18 -4.78
N GLU A 404 -4.56 -15.32 -4.36
CA GLU A 404 -3.31 -15.96 -4.82
C GLU A 404 -2.00 -15.16 -4.70
N ASP A 405 -2.01 -13.92 -4.19
CA ASP A 405 -0.78 -13.11 -4.13
C ASP A 405 0.03 -13.30 -2.82
N ARG A 406 1.33 -13.55 -2.97
CA ARG A 406 2.26 -13.71 -1.83
C ARG A 406 2.43 -12.43 -1.02
N THR A 407 2.33 -11.27 -1.67
CA THR A 407 2.44 -9.95 -1.05
C THR A 407 1.29 -9.72 -0.09
N ALA A 408 0.06 -10.09 -0.49
CA ALA A 408 -1.11 -10.01 0.36
C ALA A 408 -0.96 -10.87 1.62
N GLY A 409 -0.47 -12.11 1.49
CA GLY A 409 -0.21 -12.99 2.63
C GLY A 409 0.77 -12.40 3.65
N ARG A 410 1.85 -11.78 3.16
CA ARG A 410 2.82 -11.07 4.00
C ARG A 410 2.21 -9.86 4.69
N ASP A 411 1.45 -9.04 3.96
CA ASP A 411 0.81 -7.85 4.53
C ASP A 411 -0.28 -8.20 5.55
N ILE A 412 -0.97 -9.35 5.40
CA ILE A 412 -1.88 -9.91 6.40
C ILE A 412 -1.13 -10.21 7.70
N ASP A 413 -0.01 -10.94 7.64
CA ASP A 413 0.79 -11.29 8.84
C ASP A 413 1.21 -10.02 9.60
N VAL A 414 1.81 -9.07 8.89
CA VAL A 414 2.27 -7.80 9.49
C VAL A 414 1.09 -7.02 10.07
N THR A 415 -0.05 -6.98 9.38
CA THR A 415 -1.23 -6.27 9.85
C THR A 415 -1.83 -6.91 11.10
N LEU A 416 -1.82 -8.25 11.21
CA LEU A 416 -2.26 -8.95 12.41
C LEU A 416 -1.35 -8.68 13.60
N TRP A 417 -0.03 -8.63 13.40
CA TRP A 417 0.91 -8.21 14.44
C TRP A 417 0.66 -6.76 14.89
N LEU A 418 0.33 -5.85 13.97
CA LEU A 418 -0.06 -4.48 14.33
C LEU A 418 -1.35 -4.45 15.17
N VAL A 419 -2.32 -5.31 14.86
CA VAL A 419 -3.55 -5.47 15.65
C VAL A 419 -3.22 -6.02 17.04
N ALA A 420 -2.37 -7.05 17.13
CA ALA A 420 -1.96 -7.65 18.40
C ALA A 420 -1.26 -6.63 19.31
N VAL A 421 -0.29 -5.87 18.79
CA VAL A 421 0.42 -4.84 19.57
C VAL A 421 -0.54 -3.75 20.05
N ARG A 422 -1.53 -3.36 19.23
CA ARG A 422 -2.54 -2.36 19.61
C ARG A 422 -3.48 -2.87 20.70
N ALA A 423 -3.94 -4.11 20.58
CA ALA A 423 -4.76 -4.76 21.58
C ALA A 423 -3.99 -4.86 22.92
N TRP A 424 -2.71 -5.20 22.86
CA TRP A 424 -1.82 -5.19 24.02
C TRP A 424 -1.72 -3.80 24.66
N SER A 425 -1.44 -2.75 23.87
CA SER A 425 -1.31 -1.38 24.41
C SER A 425 -2.61 -0.89 25.06
N ALA A 426 -3.76 -1.23 24.49
CA ALA A 426 -5.05 -0.90 25.08
C ALA A 426 -5.25 -1.62 26.42
N LEU A 427 -4.96 -2.93 26.48
CA LEU A 427 -5.05 -3.70 27.73
C LEU A 427 -4.07 -3.18 28.79
N ALA A 428 -2.84 -2.85 28.40
CA ALA A 428 -1.85 -2.29 29.30
C ALA A 428 -2.28 -0.92 29.84
N ALA A 429 -2.89 -0.06 29.03
CA ALA A 429 -3.41 1.23 29.46
C ALA A 429 -4.59 1.08 30.43
N VAL A 430 -5.52 0.15 30.15
CA VAL A 430 -6.63 -0.17 31.06
C VAL A 430 -6.10 -0.73 32.38
N ALA A 431 -5.12 -1.63 32.31
CA ALA A 431 -4.49 -2.21 33.49
C ALA A 431 -3.77 -1.13 34.33
N ALA A 432 -3.02 -0.25 33.69
CA ALA A 432 -2.38 0.87 34.39
C ALA A 432 -3.41 1.83 35.01
N ALA A 433 -4.47 2.19 34.29
CA ALA A 433 -5.51 3.08 34.80
C ALA A 433 -6.24 2.49 36.02
N ALA A 434 -6.60 1.21 35.98
CA ALA A 434 -7.23 0.52 37.11
C ALA A 434 -6.29 0.41 38.32
N TRP A 435 -4.97 0.30 38.09
CA TRP A 435 -3.98 0.33 39.16
C TRP A 435 -3.86 1.71 39.81
N PHE A 436 -3.74 2.77 39.00
CA PHE A 436 -3.50 4.14 39.47
C PHE A 436 -4.72 4.80 40.11
N LEU A 437 -5.93 4.52 39.59
CA LEU A 437 -7.15 5.15 40.07
C LEU A 437 -7.77 4.42 41.28
N GLU A 438 -7.19 3.28 41.67
CA GLU A 438 -7.71 2.34 42.69
C GLU A 438 -9.16 1.86 42.46
N ASP A 439 -9.79 2.29 41.36
CA ASP A 439 -11.13 1.94 40.95
C ASP A 439 -11.10 0.75 39.97
N GLY A 440 -11.47 -0.42 40.49
CA GLY A 440 -11.52 -1.67 39.74
C GLY A 440 -12.54 -1.69 38.59
N ARG A 441 -13.50 -0.75 38.54
CA ARG A 441 -14.54 -0.71 37.50
C ARG A 441 -13.96 -0.50 36.10
N TRP A 442 -12.82 0.18 35.99
CA TRP A 442 -12.14 0.38 34.70
C TRP A 442 -11.64 -0.92 34.08
N ALA A 443 -11.34 -1.95 34.88
CA ALA A 443 -10.84 -3.22 34.36
C ALA A 443 -11.91 -4.04 33.60
N PHE A 444 -13.22 -3.75 33.76
CA PHE A 444 -14.26 -4.33 32.88
C PHE A 444 -14.14 -3.88 31.42
N THR A 445 -13.54 -2.71 31.17
CA THR A 445 -13.27 -2.25 29.80
C THR A 445 -12.28 -3.15 29.06
N ALA A 446 -11.51 -3.98 29.77
CA ALA A 446 -10.63 -4.97 29.18
C ALA A 446 -11.39 -5.96 28.27
N LEU A 447 -12.66 -6.28 28.56
CA LEU A 447 -13.50 -7.17 27.75
C LEU A 447 -13.78 -6.64 26.34
N ALA A 448 -13.56 -5.35 26.08
CA ALA A 448 -13.68 -4.79 24.74
C ALA A 448 -12.70 -5.46 23.75
N VAL A 449 -11.54 -5.91 24.20
CA VAL A 449 -10.51 -6.50 23.34
C VAL A 449 -10.95 -7.80 22.65
N PRO A 450 -11.42 -8.85 23.34
CA PRO A 450 -11.89 -10.08 22.70
C PRO A 450 -13.12 -9.82 21.80
N VAL A 451 -14.01 -8.92 22.19
CA VAL A 451 -15.17 -8.52 21.36
C VAL A 451 -14.70 -7.88 20.05
N VAL A 452 -13.75 -6.94 20.11
CA VAL A 452 -13.18 -6.27 18.94
C VAL A 452 -12.37 -7.24 18.07
N LEU A 453 -11.60 -8.15 18.66
CA LEU A 453 -10.86 -9.18 17.91
C LEU A 453 -11.81 -10.12 17.16
N ARG A 454 -12.90 -10.56 17.81
CA ARG A 454 -13.92 -11.40 17.17
C ARG A 454 -14.67 -10.65 16.07
N TRP A 455 -15.04 -9.39 16.33
CA TRP A 455 -15.65 -8.52 15.31
C TRP A 455 -14.71 -8.30 14.13
N ALA A 456 -13.43 -8.08 14.38
CA ALA A 456 -12.41 -7.91 13.34
C ALA A 456 -12.28 -9.16 12.48
N TYR A 457 -12.24 -10.35 13.12
CA TYR A 457 -12.20 -11.63 12.43
C TYR A 457 -13.43 -11.83 11.52
N GLY A 458 -14.64 -11.52 12.00
CA GLY A 458 -15.86 -11.63 11.20
C GLY A 458 -15.96 -10.63 10.05
N ARG A 459 -15.30 -9.46 10.17
CA ARG A 459 -15.25 -8.41 9.14
C ARG A 459 -14.12 -8.60 8.14
N ALA A 460 -13.18 -9.49 8.40
CA ALA A 460 -11.96 -9.61 7.62
C ALA A 460 -12.16 -10.49 6.39
N GLY A 461 -12.95 -10.00 5.42
CA GLY A 461 -13.12 -10.59 4.09
C GLY A 461 -13.27 -12.12 4.10
N ARG A 462 -12.34 -12.83 3.45
CA ARG A 462 -12.32 -14.30 3.38
C ARG A 462 -11.59 -14.94 4.59
N PRO A 463 -12.29 -15.61 5.53
CA PRO A 463 -11.69 -16.13 6.76
C PRO A 463 -10.77 -17.35 6.56
N SER A 464 -10.83 -18.02 5.42
CA SER A 464 -9.90 -19.13 5.08
C SER A 464 -8.44 -18.66 5.00
N ARG A 465 -8.18 -17.48 4.42
CA ARG A 465 -6.83 -16.92 4.32
C ARG A 465 -6.25 -16.53 5.67
N LEU A 466 -7.07 -15.93 6.53
CA LEU A 466 -6.68 -15.62 7.91
C LEU A 466 -6.30 -16.88 8.67
N ARG A 467 -7.11 -17.94 8.54
CA ARG A 467 -6.79 -19.24 9.13
C ARG A 467 -5.49 -19.82 8.57
N GLY A 468 -5.26 -19.71 7.27
CA GLY A 468 -4.00 -20.14 6.65
C GLY A 468 -2.77 -19.41 7.22
N VAL A 469 -2.83 -18.08 7.34
CA VAL A 469 -1.73 -17.29 7.93
C VAL A 469 -1.54 -17.62 9.41
N LEU A 470 -2.63 -17.72 10.19
CA LEU A 470 -2.57 -18.08 11.61
C LEU A 470 -2.08 -19.53 11.85
N ALA A 471 -2.38 -20.45 10.94
CA ALA A 471 -1.84 -21.81 10.97
C ALA A 471 -0.34 -21.84 10.64
N GLY A 472 0.11 -20.96 9.73
CA GLY A 472 1.52 -20.79 9.38
C GLY A 472 2.34 -20.10 10.47
N ASP A 473 1.78 -19.11 11.17
CA ASP A 473 2.46 -18.37 12.24
C ASP A 473 1.88 -18.70 13.63
N ARG A 474 2.41 -19.79 14.22
CA ARG A 474 2.02 -20.27 15.56
C ARG A 474 2.31 -19.24 16.66
N TRP A 475 3.30 -18.36 16.49
CA TRP A 475 3.61 -17.32 17.46
C TRP A 475 2.52 -16.26 17.48
N LEU A 476 2.08 -15.80 16.31
CA LEU A 476 1.00 -14.84 16.18
C LEU A 476 -0.31 -15.40 16.75
N ALA A 477 -0.65 -16.65 16.41
CA ALA A 477 -1.83 -17.31 16.96
C ALA A 477 -1.78 -17.38 18.50
N GLY A 478 -0.64 -17.78 19.07
CA GLY A 478 -0.42 -17.81 20.52
C GLY A 478 -0.51 -16.42 21.18
N VAL A 479 0.02 -15.37 20.54
CA VAL A 479 -0.09 -14.01 21.07
C VAL A 479 -1.55 -13.52 21.11
N LEU A 480 -2.32 -13.77 20.04
CA LEU A 480 -3.72 -13.36 20.00
C LEU A 480 -4.58 -14.10 21.03
N THR A 481 -4.32 -15.40 21.28
CA THR A 481 -5.01 -16.16 22.33
C THR A 481 -4.61 -15.68 23.72
N LEU A 482 -3.32 -15.42 23.97
CA LEU A 482 -2.84 -14.86 25.24
C LEU A 482 -3.45 -13.49 25.53
N LEU A 483 -3.61 -12.63 24.52
CA LEU A 483 -4.27 -11.33 24.68
C LEU A 483 -5.74 -11.45 25.06
N ALA A 484 -6.47 -12.38 24.43
CA ALA A 484 -7.86 -12.67 24.80
C ALA A 484 -7.95 -13.23 26.23
N ALA A 485 -7.04 -14.14 26.61
CA ALA A 485 -6.99 -14.71 27.95
C ALA A 485 -6.64 -13.65 29.01
N ALA A 486 -5.65 -12.79 28.76
CA ALA A 486 -5.28 -11.70 29.67
C ALA A 486 -6.44 -10.73 29.91
N SER A 487 -7.17 -10.39 28.86
CA SER A 487 -8.39 -9.57 28.95
C SER A 487 -9.43 -10.19 29.89
N LEU A 488 -9.69 -11.49 29.75
CA LEU A 488 -10.65 -12.21 30.61
C LEU A 488 -10.18 -12.26 32.06
N VAL A 489 -8.88 -12.52 32.30
CA VAL A 489 -8.30 -12.57 33.65
C VAL A 489 -8.37 -11.20 34.35
N LEU A 490 -8.06 -10.11 33.63
CA LEU A 490 -8.17 -8.75 34.17
C LEU A 490 -9.62 -8.38 34.50
N ALA A 491 -10.57 -8.75 33.64
CA ALA A 491 -11.99 -8.54 33.90
C ALA A 491 -12.51 -9.38 35.09
N ALA A 492 -12.02 -10.62 35.24
CA ALA A 492 -12.36 -11.46 36.38
C ALA A 492 -11.81 -10.89 37.70
N ALA A 493 -10.57 -10.38 37.70
CA ALA A 493 -10.00 -9.68 38.85
C ALA A 493 -10.85 -8.47 39.26
N ALA A 494 -11.29 -7.68 38.26
CA ALA A 494 -12.20 -6.56 38.45
C ALA A 494 -13.51 -6.98 39.13
N ALA A 495 -14.10 -8.09 38.68
CA ALA A 495 -15.35 -8.62 39.23
C ALA A 495 -15.20 -9.10 40.67
N VAL A 496 -14.11 -9.81 40.98
CA VAL A 496 -13.79 -10.26 42.36
C VAL A 496 -13.72 -9.07 43.32
N ARG A 497 -13.03 -7.99 42.90
CA ARG A 497 -12.91 -6.75 43.68
C ARG A 497 -14.25 -6.01 43.83
N ALA A 498 -15.06 -5.95 42.76
CA ALA A 498 -16.38 -5.33 42.80
C ALA A 498 -17.38 -6.09 43.68
N LEU A 499 -17.23 -7.41 43.81
CA LEU A 499 -18.08 -8.29 44.63
C LEU A 499 -17.61 -8.40 46.09
N GLY A 500 -16.51 -7.75 46.49
CA GLY A 500 -15.99 -7.78 47.86
C GLY A 500 -15.42 -9.14 48.30
N LEU A 501 -15.00 -9.97 47.34
CA LEU A 501 -14.42 -11.30 47.60
C LEU A 501 -12.96 -11.20 48.10
N PRO A 502 -12.43 -12.22 48.81
CA PRO A 502 -11.18 -12.11 49.58
C PRO A 502 -9.94 -11.70 48.75
N GLY A 503 -9.16 -10.76 49.33
CA GLY A 503 -8.04 -10.05 48.69
C GLY A 503 -6.83 -10.83 48.12
N PRO A 504 -6.47 -12.07 48.55
CA PRO A 504 -5.34 -12.78 47.92
C PRO A 504 -5.65 -13.27 46.49
N LEU A 505 -6.92 -13.49 46.15
CA LEU A 505 -7.33 -13.89 44.81
C LEU A 505 -7.23 -12.73 43.81
N ASP A 506 -7.61 -11.52 44.22
CA ASP A 506 -7.48 -10.29 43.42
C ASP A 506 -6.01 -10.03 43.06
N ARG A 507 -5.13 -10.06 44.06
CA ARG A 507 -3.68 -9.81 43.86
C ARG A 507 -3.02 -10.83 42.94
N ARG A 508 -3.36 -12.12 43.07
CA ARG A 508 -2.84 -13.18 42.18
C ARG A 508 -3.37 -13.05 40.76
N ALA A 509 -4.67 -12.77 40.58
CA ALA A 509 -5.26 -12.58 39.26
C ALA A 509 -4.64 -11.39 38.52
N TRP A 510 -4.37 -10.30 39.23
CA TRP A 510 -3.63 -9.14 38.71
C TRP A 510 -2.21 -9.48 38.28
N GLN A 511 -1.45 -10.20 39.11
CA GLN A 511 -0.08 -10.63 38.78
C GLN A 511 -0.05 -11.53 37.54
N VAL A 512 -1.02 -12.45 37.42
CA VAL A 512 -1.17 -13.31 36.24
C VAL A 512 -1.49 -12.47 35.00
N GLY A 513 -2.45 -11.54 35.09
CA GLY A 513 -2.81 -10.65 33.98
C GLY A 513 -1.63 -9.83 33.47
N ILE A 514 -0.85 -9.22 34.38
CA ILE A 514 0.37 -8.47 34.04
C ILE A 514 1.46 -9.40 33.47
N GLY A 515 1.63 -10.59 34.05
CA GLY A 515 2.59 -11.59 33.57
C GLY A 515 2.30 -12.04 32.13
N VAL A 516 1.04 -12.27 31.79
CA VAL A 516 0.63 -12.59 30.41
C VAL A 516 0.90 -11.42 29.46
N LEU A 517 0.62 -10.18 29.88
CA LEU A 517 0.97 -9.00 29.09
C LEU A 517 2.49 -8.91 28.87
N ALA A 518 3.31 -9.17 29.88
CA ALA A 518 4.77 -9.19 29.73
C ALA A 518 5.25 -10.28 28.76
N ALA A 519 4.63 -11.46 28.79
CA ALA A 519 4.94 -12.56 27.86
C ALA A 519 4.66 -12.19 26.39
N VAL A 520 3.58 -11.45 26.12
CA VAL A 520 3.28 -10.94 24.76
C VAL A 520 4.38 -10.01 24.25
N VAL A 521 4.91 -9.13 25.10
CA VAL A 521 6.03 -8.24 24.74
C VAL A 521 7.29 -9.05 24.47
N ALA A 522 7.62 -10.02 25.33
CA ALA A 522 8.77 -10.89 25.15
C ALA A 522 8.70 -11.65 23.81
N ALA A 523 7.52 -12.15 23.44
CA ALA A 523 7.30 -12.81 22.15
C ALA A 523 7.53 -11.88 20.96
N TYR A 524 7.03 -10.64 21.03
CA TYR A 524 7.26 -9.64 19.98
C TYR A 524 8.75 -9.29 19.84
N VAL A 525 9.44 -9.06 20.96
CA VAL A 525 10.88 -8.73 20.98
C VAL A 525 11.70 -9.88 20.43
N ALA A 526 11.42 -11.12 20.83
CA ALA A 526 12.10 -12.31 20.32
C ALA A 526 11.94 -12.44 18.80
N ARG A 527 10.74 -12.22 18.26
CA ARG A 527 10.50 -12.23 16.81
C ARG A 527 11.25 -11.11 16.10
N ALA A 528 11.22 -9.90 16.66
CA ALA A 528 11.94 -8.76 16.09
C ALA A 528 13.47 -8.99 16.08
N ALA A 529 14.03 -9.54 17.15
CA ALA A 529 15.44 -9.90 17.25
C ALA A 529 15.82 -11.00 16.24
N ARG A 530 14.98 -12.03 16.10
CA ARG A 530 15.18 -13.09 15.10
C ARG A 530 15.15 -12.55 13.68
N ALA A 531 14.20 -11.68 13.36
CA ALA A 531 14.09 -11.06 12.04
C ALA A 531 15.34 -10.22 11.73
N TRP A 532 15.77 -9.40 12.70
CA TRP A 532 17.00 -8.61 12.60
C TRP A 532 18.24 -9.50 12.35
N TRP A 533 18.39 -10.59 13.09
CA TRP A 533 19.49 -11.55 12.91
C TRP A 533 19.50 -12.18 11.50
N GLN A 534 18.31 -12.45 10.95
CA GLN A 534 18.14 -13.03 9.61
C GLN A 534 18.19 -11.98 8.49
N GLY A 535 18.38 -10.69 8.81
CA GLY A 535 18.29 -9.60 7.84
C GLY A 535 16.90 -9.44 7.21
N THR A 536 15.87 -10.03 7.82
CA THR A 536 14.49 -9.93 7.33
C THR A 536 13.77 -8.76 8.00
N PRO A 537 12.80 -8.12 7.31
CA PRO A 537 12.01 -7.06 7.92
C PRO A 537 11.20 -7.59 9.11
N GLY A 538 11.34 -6.95 10.28
CA GLY A 538 10.61 -7.34 11.50
C GLY A 538 9.08 -7.16 11.38
N PRO A 539 8.31 -7.57 12.41
CA PRO A 539 6.84 -7.57 12.41
C PRO A 539 6.17 -6.17 12.45
N GLY A 540 6.92 -5.10 12.17
CA GLY A 540 6.42 -3.73 12.19
C GLY A 540 6.07 -3.21 10.79
N ARG A 541 5.38 -2.06 10.70
CA ARG A 541 4.92 -1.45 9.42
C ARG A 541 5.96 -1.38 8.29
N ALA A 542 7.26 -1.34 8.62
CA ALA A 542 8.34 -1.32 7.64
C ALA A 542 8.43 -2.60 6.77
N SER A 543 7.74 -3.69 7.16
CA SER A 543 7.70 -4.94 6.40
C SER A 543 6.49 -5.08 5.47
N LEU A 544 5.58 -4.10 5.48
CA LEU A 544 4.49 -3.99 4.51
C LEU A 544 5.05 -3.64 3.13
N ILE A 545 4.58 -4.32 2.10
CA ILE A 545 5.13 -4.21 0.74
C ILE A 545 4.06 -3.70 -0.21
N MET A 546 4.34 -2.57 -0.86
CA MET A 546 3.52 -2.11 -1.98
C MET A 546 3.60 -3.11 -3.12
N CYS A 547 2.44 -3.42 -3.67
CA CYS A 547 2.32 -4.23 -4.84
C CYS A 547 2.55 -3.38 -6.11
N GLU A 548 3.71 -3.51 -6.75
CA GLU A 548 3.99 -2.86 -8.03
C GLU A 548 3.68 -3.78 -9.25
N SER A 549 3.63 -5.11 -9.06
CA SER A 549 3.38 -6.09 -10.13
C SER A 549 2.81 -7.44 -9.60
N CYS A 550 1.63 -7.41 -8.97
CA CYS A 550 1.00 -8.61 -8.37
C CYS A 550 0.06 -9.37 -9.29
N GLY A 551 -0.10 -10.66 -8.99
CA GLY A 551 -0.99 -11.60 -9.68
C GLY A 551 -0.26 -12.51 -10.68
N ARG A 552 -0.92 -13.62 -11.05
CA ARG A 552 -0.47 -14.52 -12.13
C ARG A 552 -0.58 -13.91 -13.53
N ARG A 553 -1.28 -12.78 -13.67
CA ARG A 553 -1.51 -12.11 -14.96
C ARG A 553 -0.50 -10.97 -15.15
N LEU A 554 0.13 -10.93 -16.33
CA LEU A 554 0.95 -9.79 -16.74
C LEU A 554 0.15 -8.48 -16.64
N PRO A 555 0.79 -7.36 -16.26
CA PRO A 555 0.13 -6.05 -16.17
C PRO A 555 -0.56 -5.68 -17.50
N GLY A 556 -1.63 -4.89 -17.45
CA GLY A 556 -2.39 -4.50 -18.64
C GLY A 556 -1.54 -3.83 -19.73
N ASP A 557 -0.46 -3.13 -19.36
CA ASP A 557 0.48 -2.50 -20.30
C ASP A 557 1.38 -3.48 -21.06
N ALA A 558 1.47 -4.74 -20.63
CA ALA A 558 2.22 -5.81 -21.30
C ALA A 558 1.33 -6.70 -22.18
N ARG A 559 0.02 -6.49 -22.17
CA ARG A 559 -0.91 -7.25 -23.02
C ARG A 559 -0.73 -6.88 -24.49
N PRO A 560 -0.92 -7.84 -25.41
CA PRO A 560 -0.95 -7.52 -26.83
C PRO A 560 -2.01 -6.45 -27.09
N PRO A 561 -1.77 -5.54 -28.04
CA PRO A 561 -2.83 -4.66 -28.50
C PRO A 561 -3.96 -5.51 -29.10
N VAL A 562 -5.21 -5.06 -28.98
CA VAL A 562 -6.34 -5.69 -29.66
C VAL A 562 -6.22 -5.37 -31.14
N GLY A 563 -5.51 -6.23 -31.87
CA GLY A 563 -5.29 -6.07 -33.29
C GLY A 563 -6.55 -6.43 -34.07
N LEU A 564 -6.79 -5.72 -35.18
CA LEU A 564 -7.73 -6.20 -36.20
C LEU A 564 -7.10 -7.39 -36.91
N SER A 565 -7.89 -8.44 -37.17
CA SER A 565 -7.46 -9.52 -38.06
C SER A 565 -7.11 -8.96 -39.44
N GLY A 566 -6.29 -9.67 -40.22
CA GLY A 566 -5.91 -9.23 -41.57
C GLY A 566 -7.13 -9.02 -42.50
N GLU A 567 -8.22 -9.73 -42.24
CA GLU A 567 -9.48 -9.58 -42.98
C GLU A 567 -10.27 -8.36 -42.53
N VAL A 568 -10.43 -8.15 -41.22
CA VAL A 568 -11.12 -6.96 -40.67
C VAL A 568 -10.36 -5.68 -41.02
N ARG A 569 -9.03 -5.70 -40.95
CA ARG A 569 -8.19 -4.56 -41.35
C ARG A 569 -8.43 -4.18 -42.81
N ARG A 570 -8.45 -5.16 -43.72
CA ARG A 570 -8.75 -4.93 -45.14
C ARG A 570 -10.17 -4.41 -45.32
N ALA A 571 -11.15 -4.97 -44.61
CA ALA A 571 -12.52 -4.49 -44.66
C ALA A 571 -12.65 -3.01 -44.27
N PHE A 572 -11.96 -2.55 -43.22
CA PHE A 572 -11.94 -1.12 -42.86
C PHE A 572 -11.11 -0.24 -43.81
N ALA A 573 -10.04 -0.77 -44.42
CA ALA A 573 -9.22 -0.03 -45.37
C ALA A 573 -9.92 0.17 -46.73
N ASP A 574 -10.63 -0.86 -47.21
CA ASP A 574 -11.25 -0.88 -48.54
C ASP A 574 -12.76 -0.58 -48.48
N GLY A 575 -13.36 -0.64 -47.30
CA GLY A 575 -14.80 -0.49 -47.07
C GLY A 575 -15.29 0.94 -47.24
N ARG A 576 -16.33 1.12 -48.07
CA ARG A 576 -17.04 2.40 -48.29
C ARG A 576 -18.35 2.56 -47.50
N GLY A 577 -18.60 1.64 -46.57
CA GLY A 577 -19.84 1.55 -45.79
C GLY A 577 -19.57 1.51 -44.29
N VAL A 578 -18.70 2.40 -43.81
CA VAL A 578 -18.34 2.48 -42.40
C VAL A 578 -19.37 3.30 -41.63
N VAL A 579 -19.86 2.78 -40.51
CA VAL A 579 -20.82 3.47 -39.64
C VAL A 579 -20.18 3.71 -38.29
N LEU A 580 -20.17 4.97 -37.84
CA LEU A 580 -19.74 5.38 -36.51
C LEU A 580 -20.97 5.52 -35.61
N ALA A 581 -21.04 4.73 -34.56
CA ALA A 581 -22.03 4.88 -33.50
C ALA A 581 -21.40 5.55 -32.26
N TYR A 582 -22.09 6.53 -31.70
CA TYR A 582 -21.68 7.30 -30.52
C TYR A 582 -22.91 7.68 -29.68
N ALA A 583 -22.71 8.20 -28.47
CA ALA A 583 -23.79 8.69 -27.61
C ALA A 583 -23.68 10.21 -27.42
N ASP A 584 -24.80 10.91 -27.51
CA ASP A 584 -24.91 12.34 -27.19
C ASP A 584 -25.93 12.58 -26.05
N SER A 585 -26.19 13.85 -25.70
CA SER A 585 -27.15 14.21 -24.65
C SER A 585 -28.61 13.82 -24.96
N THR A 586 -28.91 13.43 -26.19
CA THR A 586 -30.23 13.00 -26.67
C THR A 586 -30.36 11.47 -26.83
N GLY A 587 -29.25 10.73 -26.76
CA GLY A 587 -29.23 9.27 -26.81
C GLY A 587 -28.17 8.72 -27.78
N PRO A 588 -28.25 7.41 -28.14
CA PRO A 588 -27.35 6.81 -29.11
C PRO A 588 -27.63 7.32 -30.54
N ARG A 589 -26.56 7.69 -31.26
CA ARG A 589 -26.53 8.14 -32.65
C ARG A 589 -25.69 7.17 -33.48
N ALA A 590 -26.00 7.07 -34.77
CA ALA A 590 -25.17 6.36 -35.75
C ALA A 590 -25.05 7.22 -37.02
N LEU A 591 -23.83 7.39 -37.51
CA LEU A 591 -23.51 8.31 -38.59
C LEU A 591 -22.63 7.60 -39.63
N PRO A 592 -23.03 7.60 -40.92
CA PRO A 592 -22.21 7.02 -41.98
C PRO A 592 -20.99 7.92 -42.21
N VAL A 593 -19.80 7.37 -42.03
CA VAL A 593 -18.53 8.10 -42.17
C VAL A 593 -17.86 7.92 -43.53
N GLY A 594 -18.50 7.16 -44.43
CA GLY A 594 -18.04 6.94 -45.81
C GLY A 594 -16.85 5.99 -45.91
N SER A 595 -15.72 6.30 -45.26
CA SER A 595 -14.52 5.46 -45.27
C SER A 595 -13.60 5.77 -44.09
N VAL A 596 -12.75 4.81 -43.71
CA VAL A 596 -11.64 5.09 -42.79
C VAL A 596 -10.50 5.72 -43.59
N GLY A 597 -10.03 6.90 -43.20
CA GLY A 597 -8.93 7.60 -43.86
C GLY A 597 -7.60 6.84 -43.79
N SER A 598 -7.39 6.08 -42.72
CA SER A 598 -6.34 5.07 -42.63
C SER A 598 -6.60 4.11 -41.49
N VAL A 599 -6.27 2.83 -41.68
CA VAL A 599 -6.20 1.88 -40.56
C VAL A 599 -4.77 1.81 -40.07
N GLY A 600 -4.57 2.27 -38.85
CA GLY A 600 -3.31 2.22 -38.15
C GLY A 600 -2.85 0.78 -37.91
N PRO A 601 -1.55 0.55 -37.79
CA PRO A 601 -0.97 -0.75 -37.51
C PRO A 601 -1.44 -1.48 -36.24
N GLY A 602 -1.82 -0.71 -35.22
CA GLY A 602 -2.42 -1.22 -33.98
C GLY A 602 -3.93 -1.48 -34.09
N GLY A 603 -4.52 -1.32 -35.29
CA GLY A 603 -5.96 -1.36 -35.50
C GLY A 603 -6.67 -0.02 -35.23
N GLU A 604 -5.92 1.07 -34.96
CA GLU A 604 -6.48 2.40 -34.80
C GLU A 604 -7.20 2.85 -36.08
N LEU A 605 -8.47 3.22 -35.99
CA LEU A 605 -9.23 3.71 -37.15
C LEU A 605 -9.18 5.23 -37.18
N ARG A 606 -8.72 5.81 -38.28
CA ARG A 606 -8.79 7.27 -38.51
C ARG A 606 -10.05 7.60 -39.30
N LEU A 607 -11.04 8.19 -38.65
CA LEU A 607 -12.32 8.53 -39.25
C LEU A 607 -12.43 10.04 -39.42
N ILE A 608 -12.88 10.50 -40.59
CA ILE A 608 -13.29 11.90 -40.78
C ILE A 608 -14.76 11.95 -40.37
N ALA A 609 -15.07 12.56 -39.24
CA ALA A 609 -16.41 12.63 -38.68
C ALA A 609 -16.93 14.08 -38.65
N ALA A 610 -18.25 14.26 -38.64
CA ALA A 610 -18.86 15.58 -38.54
C ALA A 610 -18.68 16.20 -37.13
N ASP A 611 -18.81 17.53 -37.03
CA ASP A 611 -18.58 18.30 -35.80
C ASP A 611 -19.41 17.81 -34.60
N ASP A 612 -20.63 17.33 -34.84
CA ASP A 612 -21.51 16.79 -33.80
C ASP A 612 -20.99 15.47 -33.21
N ALA A 613 -20.45 14.59 -34.06
CA ALA A 613 -19.76 13.37 -33.63
C ALA A 613 -18.46 13.69 -32.89
N TRP A 614 -17.77 14.77 -33.26
CA TRP A 614 -16.58 15.26 -32.57
C TRP A 614 -16.91 15.76 -31.16
N GLU A 615 -17.87 16.68 -31.05
CA GLU A 615 -18.32 17.21 -29.76
C GLU A 615 -18.86 16.10 -28.86
N ALA A 616 -19.58 15.12 -29.44
CA ALA A 616 -20.07 13.97 -28.69
C ALA A 616 -18.91 13.10 -28.19
N ALA A 617 -17.92 12.81 -29.03
CA ALA A 617 -16.73 12.05 -28.65
C ALA A 617 -15.86 12.77 -27.60
N GLU A 618 -15.84 14.10 -27.57
CA GLU A 618 -15.16 14.85 -26.50
C GLU A 618 -15.89 14.73 -25.15
N ARG A 619 -17.21 14.59 -25.17
CA ARG A 619 -18.03 14.40 -23.96
C ARG A 619 -18.03 12.95 -23.48
N ASP A 620 -18.25 11.99 -24.39
CA ASP A 620 -18.13 10.55 -24.17
C ASP A 620 -17.30 9.93 -25.29
N PRO A 621 -16.04 9.54 -25.02
CA PRO A 621 -15.14 9.10 -26.06
C PRO A 621 -15.45 7.66 -26.50
N ARG A 622 -16.48 7.00 -25.99
CA ARG A 622 -16.85 5.63 -26.40
C ARG A 622 -17.59 5.65 -27.72
N VAL A 623 -17.06 4.88 -28.68
CA VAL A 623 -17.68 4.73 -29.99
C VAL A 623 -17.65 3.27 -30.44
N ALA A 624 -18.54 2.92 -31.36
CA ALA A 624 -18.48 1.66 -32.09
C ALA A 624 -18.40 1.96 -33.58
N VAL A 625 -17.44 1.34 -34.26
CA VAL A 625 -17.25 1.50 -35.70
C VAL A 625 -17.60 0.18 -36.36
N PHE A 626 -18.56 0.21 -37.27
CA PHE A 626 -19.04 -0.96 -37.97
C PHE A 626 -18.54 -0.94 -39.40
N VAL A 627 -18.14 -2.11 -39.89
CA VAL A 627 -17.88 -2.33 -41.31
C VAL A 627 -18.43 -3.69 -41.73
N ALA A 628 -18.92 -3.78 -42.95
CA ALA A 628 -19.27 -5.03 -43.59
C ALA A 628 -18.16 -5.43 -44.56
N ASP A 629 -17.94 -6.74 -44.77
CA ASP A 629 -17.05 -7.23 -45.81
C ASP A 629 -17.45 -6.63 -47.18
N PRO A 630 -16.59 -5.78 -47.78
CA PRO A 630 -16.95 -5.03 -48.97
C PRO A 630 -17.03 -5.90 -50.24
N LEU A 631 -16.38 -7.08 -50.26
CA LEU A 631 -16.26 -7.92 -51.44
C LEU A 631 -17.24 -9.09 -51.42
N GLU A 632 -17.23 -9.89 -50.36
CA GLU A 632 -17.94 -11.17 -50.33
C GLU A 632 -19.16 -11.17 -49.39
N ARG A 633 -19.37 -10.08 -48.63
CA ARG A 633 -20.45 -9.94 -47.63
C ARG A 633 -20.57 -11.13 -46.68
N ARG A 634 -19.43 -11.73 -46.32
CA ARG A 634 -19.38 -12.93 -45.49
C ARG A 634 -19.57 -12.60 -44.02
N PHE A 635 -18.90 -11.55 -43.57
CA PHE A 635 -18.89 -11.12 -42.18
C PHE A 635 -19.19 -9.63 -42.03
N TRP A 636 -19.60 -9.25 -40.83
CA TRP A 636 -19.58 -7.87 -40.35
C TRP A 636 -18.60 -7.80 -39.18
N ALA A 637 -17.96 -6.64 -39.02
CA ALA A 637 -17.07 -6.38 -37.90
C ALA A 637 -17.53 -5.13 -37.14
N GLU A 638 -17.67 -5.27 -35.83
CA GLU A 638 -17.88 -4.16 -34.91
C GLU A 638 -16.61 -3.94 -34.10
N VAL A 639 -16.03 -2.76 -34.26
CA VAL A 639 -14.89 -2.28 -33.49
C VAL A 639 -15.42 -1.30 -32.44
N ARG A 640 -15.64 -1.79 -31.23
CA ARG A 640 -15.86 -0.91 -30.08
C ARG A 640 -14.53 -0.33 -29.65
N GLY A 641 -14.47 0.97 -29.50
CA GLY A 641 -13.25 1.67 -29.22
C GLY A 641 -13.46 2.99 -28.52
N VAL A 642 -12.35 3.68 -28.31
CA VAL A 642 -12.35 5.03 -27.74
C VAL A 642 -11.88 6.00 -28.82
N ALA A 643 -12.75 6.94 -29.16
CA ALA A 643 -12.53 8.03 -30.09
C ALA A 643 -11.85 9.22 -29.40
N VAL A 644 -10.81 9.76 -30.02
CA VAL A 644 -10.23 11.03 -29.63
C VAL A 644 -10.03 11.89 -30.88
N GLY A 645 -10.50 13.13 -30.78
CA GLY A 645 -10.29 14.14 -31.82
C GLY A 645 -8.82 14.54 -31.91
N ASP A 646 -8.28 14.45 -33.12
CA ASP A 646 -6.97 15.00 -33.48
C ASP A 646 -7.18 16.39 -34.12
N ALA A 647 -7.15 17.43 -33.28
CA ALA A 647 -7.51 18.79 -33.68
C ALA A 647 -6.62 19.38 -34.79
N GLU A 648 -5.41 18.84 -34.99
CA GLU A 648 -4.52 19.26 -36.10
C GLU A 648 -4.88 18.59 -37.43
N ALA A 649 -5.61 17.47 -37.41
CA ALA A 649 -5.88 16.64 -38.57
C ALA A 649 -7.37 16.54 -38.95
N GLU A 650 -8.28 17.16 -38.19
CA GLU A 650 -9.74 17.02 -38.35
C GLU A 650 -10.19 15.56 -38.46
N VAL A 651 -9.53 14.66 -37.70
CA VAL A 651 -9.80 13.23 -37.70
C VAL A 651 -10.12 12.73 -36.29
N LEU A 652 -11.16 11.91 -36.20
CA LEU A 652 -11.49 11.10 -35.04
C LEU A 652 -10.64 9.82 -35.06
N ARG A 653 -9.67 9.70 -34.15
CA ARG A 653 -8.93 8.45 -33.96
C ARG A 653 -9.65 7.52 -33.02
N VAL A 654 -10.07 6.36 -33.50
CA VAL A 654 -10.69 5.31 -32.71
C VAL A 654 -9.67 4.23 -32.39
N THR A 655 -9.34 4.08 -31.11
CA THR A 655 -8.50 2.97 -30.64
C THR A 655 -9.38 1.76 -30.34
N PRO A 656 -9.19 0.61 -31.02
CA PRO A 656 -10.00 -0.58 -30.81
C PRO A 656 -9.82 -1.13 -29.40
N LYS A 657 -10.92 -1.47 -28.74
CA LYS A 657 -10.98 -2.14 -27.44
C LYS A 657 -11.55 -3.54 -27.54
N HIS A 658 -12.56 -3.69 -28.38
CA HIS A 658 -13.21 -4.96 -28.62
C HIS A 658 -13.53 -5.04 -30.10
N VAL A 659 -13.26 -6.20 -30.68
CA VAL A 659 -13.56 -6.50 -32.08
C VAL A 659 -14.47 -7.69 -32.07
N MET A 660 -15.69 -7.53 -32.57
CA MET A 660 -16.62 -8.64 -32.82
C MET A 660 -16.70 -8.86 -34.31
N VAL A 661 -16.67 -10.11 -34.73
CA VAL A 661 -16.75 -10.49 -36.14
C VAL A 661 -17.86 -11.52 -36.28
N GLY A 662 -19.06 -11.07 -36.63
CA GLY A 662 -20.16 -11.99 -36.86
C GLY A 662 -20.29 -12.36 -38.34
N ASP A 663 -20.72 -13.59 -38.62
CA ASP A 663 -21.17 -13.97 -39.95
C ASP A 663 -22.55 -13.36 -40.25
N TYR A 664 -22.79 -13.02 -41.52
CA TYR A 664 -24.13 -12.62 -41.93
C TYR A 664 -25.10 -13.82 -41.88
N PRO A 665 -26.26 -13.69 -41.23
CA PRO A 665 -27.28 -14.74 -41.27
C PRO A 665 -27.91 -14.82 -42.68
N GLY A 666 -27.32 -15.69 -43.53
CA GLY A 666 -27.99 -16.37 -44.63
C GLY A 666 -27.90 -15.77 -46.05
N ARG A 667 -27.02 -16.38 -46.87
CA ARG A 667 -27.35 -16.82 -48.27
C ARG A 667 -26.41 -17.89 -48.87
N HIS A 668 -25.52 -18.51 -48.10
CA HIS A 668 -24.56 -19.51 -48.63
C HIS A 668 -24.64 -20.93 -48.02
N GLN A 669 -25.69 -21.28 -47.26
CA GLN A 669 -25.94 -22.69 -46.89
C GLN A 669 -26.47 -23.58 -48.04
N GLY A 670 -26.39 -23.11 -49.29
CA GLY A 670 -26.90 -23.85 -50.45
C GLY A 670 -25.98 -23.74 -51.66
N ARG A 671 -24.72 -24.18 -51.56
CA ARG A 671 -23.89 -24.65 -52.71
C ARG A 671 -22.50 -25.16 -52.29
N LEU A 672 -22.45 -26.11 -51.37
CA LEU A 672 -21.35 -27.07 -51.34
C LEU A 672 -21.97 -28.47 -51.25
N ARG A 673 -22.45 -28.97 -52.39
CA ARG A 673 -22.51 -30.42 -52.60
C ARG A 673 -21.06 -30.88 -52.67
N PRO A 674 -20.63 -31.85 -51.84
CA PRO A 674 -19.38 -32.55 -52.11
C PRO A 674 -19.56 -33.30 -53.44
N ARG A 675 -18.73 -33.00 -54.44
CA ARG A 675 -18.31 -34.02 -55.39
C ARG A 675 -17.34 -34.89 -54.59
N ASP A 676 -17.91 -35.87 -53.90
CA ASP A 676 -17.38 -37.22 -53.72
C ASP A 676 -18.13 -37.84 -52.55
N GLY A 677 -18.87 -38.90 -52.88
CA GLY A 677 -19.65 -39.66 -51.91
C GLY A 677 -18.73 -40.38 -50.95
N SER A 678 -18.74 -39.99 -49.69
CA SER A 678 -18.25 -40.80 -48.57
C SER A 678 -19.02 -40.37 -47.31
N PRO A 679 -19.70 -41.30 -46.61
CA PRO A 679 -20.47 -40.96 -45.42
C PRO A 679 -19.56 -40.78 -44.20
N ALA A 680 -19.99 -39.88 -43.31
CA ALA A 680 -19.30 -39.38 -42.14
C ALA A 680 -18.90 -40.45 -41.10
N ARG A 681 -17.78 -40.20 -40.42
CA ARG A 681 -17.54 -40.53 -39.02
C ARG A 681 -16.94 -39.33 -38.31
#